data_AF-A0A1V6FBP7-F1
#
_entry.id   AF-A0A1V6FBP7-F1
#
_cell.length_a   1.000
_cell.length_b   1.000
_cell.length_c   1.000
_cell.angle_alpha   90.00
_cell.angle_beta   90.00
_cell.angle_gamma   90.00
#
_symmetry.space_group_name_H-M   'P 1'
#
loop_
_entity.id
_entity.type
_entity.pdbx_description
1 polymer ?
#
loop_
_entity_poly.entity_id
_entity_poly.type
_entity_poly.pdbx_seq_one_letter_code
_entity_poly.pdbx_strand_id
1 'polypeptide(L)'
;MKKTLLVVLTLSFVLSLAFAREMQYAPERKALESPAQCRIYQPSRTAPAYTFTKLPTSVIVNYYDYMIGSYNGIPLRVIPQSAGGGYFMNYHGRRQATATRRIFYTYLDESGNVINNNEISSVQNHEGYSTVAVDPVSGKPMYAWHADADDESAYYEVQFTSDAFIAGIAGLFNDLQIAVDNPITITPPNGTATSDNEFIWPTLHIGPSPVAGKRRAYMVQRNSTTTHGTAGPSENPYFLYADFDENDIENGVPFAWNHTTIPEMDGWNHDSVIWRRPFHSLTVDNAGNVYYVGYHFAYDANDESVQEADLDVFKCDNYGQGTWTRVSGFSHLPTWNPMGLQGGDNGYFVDENSNGYPDNELVWMIVNSSHLNATTDVNGKLHAIGNWSMGHIEGGYWGDFQLVKEFVFDPATEEFTINEVYPQKDPADDYNTVFIPWDVEAPWGVAEYYPGGDGNYYLNPVKFWPFPHWDSAAHGDAMFFHYSNHKITEGNEEGMMAAVWQDAMRARLFNYYGDTDYSNFANTPEIYISVSPNNGDLWSEPICLNNVETPEFAGIKPMWVYPADKVIYVGTDPDTNKKIGKLGVMFYNDYTWGSNAITPSYHPNPDGGEVMFMELQITFPLGEATNDPNAPAVSNMLRQNYPNPFNPTTTINFDMPVAGHANLSIYNVKGQLVKTLVNDNQPVGRRTFTWNGTDKDNRPVSSGLYFYRLTANGSTETKKMMLIK
;
A
#
# COMPACT_ATOMS: atom_id res chain seq x y z
N MET A 1 -29.26 11.77 -51.76
CA MET A 1 -28.10 12.31 -51.04
C MET A 1 -28.32 12.42 -49.54
N LYS A 2 -29.31 13.17 -49.02
CA LYS A 2 -29.50 13.31 -47.55
C LYS A 2 -29.83 12.00 -46.80
N LYS A 3 -30.68 11.12 -47.36
CA LYS A 3 -30.99 9.81 -46.74
C LYS A 3 -29.80 8.84 -46.78
N THR A 4 -29.02 8.86 -47.86
CA THR A 4 -27.81 8.03 -48.00
C THR A 4 -26.71 8.49 -47.04
N LEU A 5 -26.54 9.81 -46.86
CA LEU A 5 -25.59 10.36 -45.89
C LEU A 5 -25.99 10.02 -44.45
N LEU A 6 -27.29 10.08 -44.13
CA LEU A 6 -27.78 9.69 -42.81
C LEU A 6 -27.57 8.20 -42.55
N VAL A 7 -27.88 7.33 -43.52
CA VAL A 7 -27.67 5.88 -43.40
C VAL A 7 -26.18 5.55 -43.28
N VAL A 8 -25.31 6.22 -44.03
CA VAL A 8 -23.84 6.04 -43.91
C VAL A 8 -23.34 6.55 -42.56
N LEU A 9 -23.79 7.71 -42.07
CA LEU A 9 -23.45 8.19 -40.72
C LEU A 9 -23.95 7.26 -39.62
N THR A 10 -25.18 6.74 -39.72
CA THR A 10 -25.72 5.79 -38.74
C THR A 10 -25.00 4.44 -38.80
N LEU A 11 -24.65 3.94 -39.99
CA LEU A 11 -23.82 2.74 -40.14
C LEU A 11 -22.40 2.96 -39.64
N SER A 12 -21.80 4.14 -39.87
CA SER A 12 -20.50 4.52 -39.31
C SER A 12 -20.56 4.64 -37.79
N PHE A 13 -21.68 5.10 -37.22
CA PHE A 13 -21.89 5.18 -35.77
C PHE A 13 -22.13 3.79 -35.14
N VAL A 14 -22.86 2.91 -35.84
CA VAL A 14 -23.09 1.53 -35.41
C VAL A 14 -21.83 0.67 -35.59
N LEU A 15 -21.02 0.93 -36.63
CA LEU A 15 -19.70 0.32 -36.82
C LEU A 15 -18.68 0.90 -35.83
N SER A 16 -18.74 2.18 -35.46
CA SER A 16 -17.91 2.72 -34.38
C SER A 16 -18.33 2.21 -33.00
N LEU A 17 -19.59 1.82 -32.80
CA LEU A 17 -20.04 1.10 -31.61
C LEU A 17 -19.72 -0.41 -31.66
N ALA A 18 -19.57 -1.00 -32.85
CA ALA A 18 -19.14 -2.39 -33.04
C ALA A 18 -17.61 -2.58 -33.03
N PHE A 19 -16.85 -1.49 -33.24
CA PHE A 19 -15.39 -1.43 -33.13
C PHE A 19 -14.87 -0.55 -31.99
N ALA A 20 -15.77 0.13 -31.25
CA ALA A 20 -15.50 0.44 -29.87
C ALA A 20 -15.44 -0.92 -29.18
N ARG A 21 -14.22 -1.42 -28.97
CA ARG A 21 -14.02 -2.34 -27.86
C ARG A 21 -14.70 -1.66 -26.68
N GLU A 22 -15.73 -2.30 -26.11
CA GLU A 22 -16.00 -2.06 -24.70
C GLU A 22 -14.64 -2.12 -24.03
N MET A 23 -14.31 -1.01 -23.40
CA MET A 23 -13.10 -0.78 -22.64
C MET A 23 -12.97 -2.00 -21.72
N GLN A 24 -12.12 -2.97 -22.10
CA GLN A 24 -11.70 -3.96 -21.14
C GLN A 24 -10.82 -3.18 -20.18
N TYR A 25 -11.43 -2.71 -19.10
CA TYR A 25 -10.73 -2.57 -17.83
C TYR A 25 -10.39 -4.00 -17.39
N ALA A 26 -9.46 -4.65 -18.09
CA ALA A 26 -8.96 -5.95 -17.68
C ALA A 26 -8.12 -5.70 -16.42
N PRO A 27 -8.42 -6.45 -15.35
CA PRO A 27 -8.25 -5.96 -13.99
C PRO A 27 -6.80 -6.10 -13.52
N GLU A 28 -6.48 -5.44 -12.41
CA GLU A 28 -5.56 -5.97 -11.40
C GLU A 28 -5.74 -7.49 -11.32
N ARG A 29 -4.66 -8.28 -11.27
CA ARG A 29 -4.61 -9.77 -11.32
C ARG A 29 -6.00 -10.45 -11.32
N LYS A 30 -6.46 -11.11 -12.38
CA LYS A 30 -7.83 -11.67 -12.50
C LYS A 30 -8.48 -12.18 -11.18
N ALA A 31 -9.58 -11.55 -10.76
CA ALA A 31 -10.35 -12.01 -9.61
C ALA A 31 -10.90 -13.43 -9.84
N LEU A 32 -10.75 -14.30 -8.85
CA LEU A 32 -11.25 -15.67 -8.80
C LEU A 32 -12.51 -15.74 -7.95
N GLU A 33 -13.43 -16.64 -8.30
CA GLU A 33 -14.65 -16.86 -7.54
C GLU A 33 -14.29 -17.36 -6.13
N SER A 34 -14.79 -16.65 -5.11
CA SER A 34 -14.53 -16.97 -3.72
C SER A 34 -15.65 -17.86 -3.16
N PRO A 35 -15.34 -18.96 -2.44
CA PRO A 35 -16.38 -19.83 -1.90
C PRO A 35 -17.24 -19.11 -0.85
N ALA A 36 -18.54 -19.40 -0.77
CA ALA A 36 -19.52 -18.53 -0.10
C ALA A 36 -19.42 -18.41 1.44
N GLN A 37 -18.84 -19.38 2.14
CA GLN A 37 -18.87 -19.40 3.61
C GLN A 37 -17.81 -18.46 4.22
N CYS A 38 -18.18 -17.73 5.27
CA CYS A 38 -17.25 -16.99 6.09
C CYS A 38 -17.77 -16.76 7.51
N ARG A 39 -16.84 -16.39 8.39
CA ARG A 39 -17.12 -15.97 9.76
C ARG A 39 -16.42 -14.64 10.06
N ILE A 40 -16.88 -13.97 11.11
CA ILE A 40 -16.19 -12.81 11.68
C ILE A 40 -14.92 -13.25 12.40
N TYR A 41 -13.84 -12.52 12.18
CA TYR A 41 -12.64 -12.62 13.00
C TYR A 41 -12.92 -12.14 14.41
N GLN A 42 -12.57 -12.95 15.40
CA GLN A 42 -12.57 -12.52 16.81
C GLN A 42 -11.11 -12.29 17.22
N PRO A 43 -10.68 -11.03 17.41
CA PRO A 43 -9.29 -10.74 17.76
C PRO A 43 -8.95 -11.30 19.14
N SER A 44 -7.73 -11.81 19.30
CA SER A 44 -7.24 -12.32 20.60
C SER A 44 -6.66 -11.23 21.50
N ARG A 45 -6.32 -10.07 20.91
CA ARG A 45 -5.72 -8.91 21.60
C ARG A 45 -6.78 -7.82 21.81
N THR A 46 -6.49 -6.86 22.70
CA THR A 46 -7.39 -5.73 22.98
C THR A 46 -6.97 -4.51 22.17
N ALA A 47 -7.94 -3.84 21.54
CA ALA A 47 -7.71 -2.56 20.87
C ALA A 47 -7.17 -1.49 21.85
N PRO A 48 -6.33 -0.56 21.38
CA PRO A 48 -5.86 0.57 22.18
C PRO A 48 -7.01 1.36 22.81
N ALA A 49 -6.81 1.82 24.05
CA ALA A 49 -7.74 2.74 24.68
C ALA A 49 -7.64 4.12 24.04
N TYR A 50 -8.78 4.78 23.80
CA TYR A 50 -8.83 6.10 23.20
C TYR A 50 -9.92 6.99 23.81
N THR A 51 -9.77 8.30 23.59
CA THR A 51 -10.80 9.31 23.87
C THR A 51 -10.78 10.38 22.79
N PHE A 52 -11.93 10.95 22.45
CA PHE A 52 -12.00 12.11 21.57
C PHE A 52 -11.50 13.37 22.28
N THR A 53 -10.44 13.98 21.77
CA THR A 53 -10.02 15.34 22.15
C THR A 53 -10.70 16.37 21.26
N LYS A 54 -11.10 15.98 20.04
CA LYS A 54 -12.05 16.70 19.20
C LYS A 54 -13.08 15.72 18.63
N LEU A 55 -14.36 15.98 18.93
CA LEU A 55 -15.46 15.20 18.36
C LEU A 55 -15.53 15.40 16.83
N PRO A 56 -16.06 14.40 16.08
CA PRO A 56 -16.36 14.56 14.66
C PRO A 56 -17.10 15.87 14.37
N THR A 57 -16.44 16.77 13.64
CA THR A 57 -16.92 18.12 13.39
C THR A 57 -16.93 18.38 11.89
N SER A 58 -18.08 18.83 11.37
CA SER A 58 -18.23 19.24 9.97
C SER A 58 -17.41 20.50 9.69
N VAL A 59 -16.57 20.43 8.65
CA VAL A 59 -15.74 21.52 8.15
C VAL A 59 -16.46 22.25 7.02
N ILE A 60 -17.09 21.50 6.12
CA ILE A 60 -17.94 22.04 5.05
C ILE A 60 -18.88 20.95 4.52
N VAL A 61 -20.06 21.35 4.06
CA VAL A 61 -20.86 20.55 3.13
C VAL A 61 -20.16 20.51 1.77
N ASN A 62 -19.98 19.32 1.22
CA ASN A 62 -19.32 19.10 -0.05
C ASN A 62 -20.16 18.17 -0.94
N TYR A 63 -20.54 18.67 -2.12
CA TYR A 63 -21.35 17.94 -3.11
C TYR A 63 -20.52 17.12 -4.11
N TYR A 64 -19.22 16.97 -3.88
CA TYR A 64 -18.39 16.01 -4.57
C TYR A 64 -18.17 14.80 -3.66
N ASP A 65 -18.98 13.77 -3.86
CA ASP A 65 -19.09 12.53 -3.05
C ASP A 65 -18.16 11.43 -3.55
N TYR A 66 -16.92 11.80 -3.80
CA TYR A 66 -15.81 10.89 -4.07
C TYR A 66 -14.58 11.35 -3.26
N MET A 67 -13.47 10.61 -3.35
CA MET A 67 -12.23 10.90 -2.64
C MET A 67 -11.95 12.39 -2.56
N ILE A 68 -11.91 12.94 -1.34
CA ILE A 68 -11.79 14.38 -1.11
C ILE A 68 -10.33 14.86 -1.02
N GLY A 69 -9.39 13.94 -0.81
CA GLY A 69 -7.97 14.23 -0.63
C GLY A 69 -7.08 13.83 -1.82
N SER A 70 -5.78 13.74 -1.56
CA SER A 70 -4.79 13.20 -2.50
C SER A 70 -4.90 11.68 -2.61
N TYR A 71 -4.59 11.12 -3.78
CA TYR A 71 -4.52 9.67 -3.97
C TYR A 71 -3.35 9.04 -3.19
N ASN A 72 -2.14 9.61 -3.29
CA ASN A 72 -0.92 8.99 -2.76
C ASN A 72 -0.19 9.89 -1.75
N GLY A 73 -0.81 10.99 -1.34
CA GLY A 73 -0.35 11.89 -0.29
C GLY A 73 -1.27 11.90 0.93
N ILE A 74 -0.90 12.71 1.92
CA ILE A 74 -1.66 12.92 3.15
C ILE A 74 -2.18 14.37 3.17
N PRO A 75 -3.51 14.58 3.04
CA PRO A 75 -4.12 15.91 2.96
C PRO A 75 -4.25 16.65 4.31
N LEU A 76 -3.85 16.02 5.42
CA LEU A 76 -3.90 16.56 6.77
C LEU A 76 -2.48 16.57 7.36
N ARG A 77 -1.91 17.75 7.61
CA ARG A 77 -0.51 17.90 8.04
C ARG A 77 -0.43 18.61 9.39
N VAL A 78 0.37 18.07 10.30
CA VAL A 78 0.65 18.65 11.61
C VAL A 78 1.46 19.93 11.45
N ILE A 79 1.07 20.98 12.16
CA ILE A 79 1.84 22.21 12.28
C ILE A 79 2.85 22.04 13.43
N PRO A 80 4.15 22.32 13.25
CA PRO A 80 5.13 22.26 14.32
C PRO A 80 4.71 23.13 15.52
N GLN A 81 4.97 22.67 16.75
CA GLN A 81 4.62 23.43 17.96
C GLN A 81 5.30 24.81 17.99
N SER A 82 6.51 24.92 17.42
CA SER A 82 7.23 26.19 17.28
C SER A 82 6.49 27.22 16.41
N ALA A 83 5.59 26.77 15.54
CA ALA A 83 4.78 27.60 14.64
C ALA A 83 3.31 27.73 15.11
N GLY A 84 3.00 27.32 16.34
CA GLY A 84 1.67 27.48 16.95
C GLY A 84 0.83 26.22 17.05
N GLY A 85 1.30 25.08 16.51
CA GLY A 85 0.60 23.80 16.60
C GLY A 85 -0.71 23.76 15.79
N GLY A 86 -1.42 22.63 15.88
CA GLY A 86 -2.64 22.37 15.11
C GLY A 86 -2.39 21.69 13.77
N TYR A 87 -3.25 21.95 12.79
CA TYR A 87 -3.23 21.25 11.51
C TYR A 87 -3.54 22.17 10.32
N PHE A 88 -2.90 21.87 9.18
CA PHE A 88 -3.41 22.27 7.88
C PHE A 88 -4.10 21.11 7.21
N MET A 89 -5.24 21.38 6.60
CA MET A 89 -6.01 20.41 5.84
C MET A 89 -6.27 20.96 4.44
N ASN A 90 -6.16 20.09 3.43
CA ASN A 90 -6.38 20.45 2.04
C ASN A 90 -7.23 19.40 1.35
N TYR A 91 -8.22 19.86 0.60
CA TYR A 91 -9.17 18.96 -0.05
C TYR A 91 -9.83 19.66 -1.23
N HIS A 92 -10.43 18.87 -2.10
CA HIS A 92 -11.25 19.38 -3.17
C HIS A 92 -12.73 19.13 -2.91
N GLY A 93 -13.58 19.99 -3.46
CA GLY A 93 -15.02 19.85 -3.26
C GLY A 93 -15.86 20.79 -4.11
N ARG A 94 -17.18 20.66 -3.97
CA ARG A 94 -18.19 21.52 -4.60
C ARG A 94 -19.08 22.11 -3.52
N ARG A 95 -19.29 23.44 -3.55
CA ARG A 95 -20.24 24.12 -2.64
C ARG A 95 -21.71 23.86 -2.98
N GLN A 96 -21.98 23.41 -4.21
CA GLN A 96 -23.32 23.10 -4.72
C GLN A 96 -23.21 21.94 -5.72
N ALA A 97 -24.25 21.12 -5.84
CA ALA A 97 -24.31 20.00 -6.78
C ALA A 97 -23.88 20.35 -8.22
N THR A 98 -24.28 21.52 -8.70
CA THR A 98 -24.01 22.00 -10.07
C THR A 98 -22.74 22.85 -10.21
N ALA A 99 -22.05 23.13 -9.11
CA ALA A 99 -20.81 23.91 -9.15
C ALA A 99 -19.66 23.07 -9.71
N THR A 100 -18.63 23.72 -10.24
CA THR A 100 -17.38 23.04 -10.56
C THR A 100 -16.61 22.73 -9.27
N ARG A 101 -15.78 21.69 -9.33
CA ARG A 101 -14.88 21.31 -8.24
C ARG A 101 -13.82 22.41 -8.04
N ARG A 102 -13.52 22.73 -6.78
CA ARG A 102 -12.55 23.73 -6.32
C ARG A 102 -11.66 23.16 -5.23
N ILE A 103 -10.50 23.76 -4.99
CA ILE A 103 -9.57 23.41 -3.90
C ILE A 103 -9.79 24.30 -2.69
N PHE A 104 -9.84 23.67 -1.53
CA PHE A 104 -9.98 24.30 -0.23
C PHE A 104 -8.73 24.09 0.62
N TYR A 105 -8.46 25.06 1.48
CA TYR A 105 -7.57 24.90 2.62
C TYR A 105 -8.36 25.13 3.89
N THR A 106 -7.95 24.46 4.96
CA THR A 106 -8.48 24.67 6.30
C THR A 106 -7.31 24.75 7.28
N TYR A 107 -7.38 25.76 8.15
CA TYR A 107 -6.46 25.91 9.29
C TYR A 107 -7.22 25.55 10.58
N LEU A 108 -6.68 24.57 11.30
CA LEU A 108 -7.16 24.10 12.60
C LEU A 108 -6.15 24.53 13.67
N ASP A 109 -6.64 25.15 14.75
CA ASP A 109 -5.79 25.46 15.90
C ASP A 109 -5.33 24.19 16.66
N GLU A 110 -4.48 24.33 17.67
CA GLU A 110 -3.97 23.22 18.50
C GLU A 110 -5.09 22.43 19.22
N SER A 111 -6.28 23.02 19.36
CA SER A 111 -7.47 22.37 19.93
C SER A 111 -8.37 21.74 18.86
N GLY A 112 -7.96 21.76 17.59
CA GLY A 112 -8.72 21.24 16.47
C GLY A 112 -9.94 22.09 16.08
N ASN A 113 -9.98 23.38 16.45
CA ASN A 113 -11.06 24.27 16.03
C ASN A 113 -10.76 24.84 14.65
N VAL A 114 -11.79 24.88 13.79
CA VAL A 114 -11.72 25.49 12.46
C VAL A 114 -11.58 27.01 12.62
N ILE A 115 -10.39 27.54 12.31
CA ILE A 115 -10.11 28.97 12.32
C ILE A 115 -10.43 29.58 10.96
N ASN A 116 -10.08 28.87 9.89
CA ASN A 116 -10.29 29.30 8.52
C ASN A 116 -10.61 28.10 7.63
N ASN A 117 -11.55 28.28 6.69
CA ASN A 117 -11.87 27.31 5.66
C ASN A 117 -12.35 28.04 4.40
N ASN A 118 -11.50 28.12 3.39
CA ASN A 118 -11.77 28.88 2.16
C ASN A 118 -11.16 28.21 0.93
N GLU A 119 -11.56 28.69 -0.25
CA GLU A 119 -10.96 28.29 -1.51
C GLU A 119 -9.56 28.90 -1.64
N ILE A 120 -8.62 28.17 -2.25
CA ILE A 120 -7.26 28.67 -2.51
C ILE A 120 -7.26 29.63 -3.71
N SER A 121 -7.87 29.20 -4.82
CA SER A 121 -8.01 29.99 -6.05
C SER A 121 -9.32 30.79 -6.03
N SER A 122 -9.35 31.94 -6.70
CA SER A 122 -10.59 32.69 -6.99
C SER A 122 -11.13 32.41 -8.40
N VAL A 123 -10.42 31.65 -9.22
CA VAL A 123 -10.76 31.35 -10.61
C VAL A 123 -11.49 30.01 -10.68
N GLN A 124 -12.58 29.97 -11.43
CA GLN A 124 -13.34 28.75 -11.61
C GLN A 124 -12.76 27.95 -12.78
N ASN A 125 -11.88 26.98 -12.52
CA ASN A 125 -11.24 26.20 -13.57
C ASN A 125 -10.95 24.74 -13.17
N HIS A 126 -11.90 23.84 -13.41
CA HIS A 126 -11.82 22.36 -13.25
C HIS A 126 -10.71 21.83 -12.32
N GLU A 127 -10.71 22.23 -11.05
CA GLU A 127 -9.62 21.93 -10.12
C GLU A 127 -9.83 20.56 -9.46
N GLY A 128 -8.79 19.90 -8.93
CA GLY A 128 -8.95 18.67 -8.12
C GLY A 128 -7.67 18.01 -7.60
N TYR A 129 -7.82 16.90 -6.87
CA TYR A 129 -6.73 16.02 -6.39
C TYR A 129 -5.52 16.78 -5.85
N SER A 130 -5.78 17.62 -4.86
CA SER A 130 -4.78 18.50 -4.28
C SER A 130 -3.88 17.80 -3.25
N THR A 131 -2.75 18.42 -2.97
CA THR A 131 -1.78 18.01 -1.95
C THR A 131 -1.34 19.20 -1.12
N VAL A 132 -0.90 18.92 0.12
CA VAL A 132 -0.32 19.92 1.02
C VAL A 132 0.92 19.34 1.70
N ALA A 133 1.94 20.17 1.85
CA ALA A 133 3.07 19.90 2.72
C ALA A 133 3.27 21.08 3.68
N VAL A 134 3.69 20.80 4.91
CA VAL A 134 3.97 21.82 5.93
C VAL A 134 5.45 21.80 6.22
N ASP A 135 6.05 22.98 6.16
CA ASP A 135 7.46 23.15 6.39
C ASP A 135 7.82 22.84 7.87
N PRO A 136 8.61 21.79 8.19
CA PRO A 136 8.69 21.26 9.56
C PRO A 136 9.41 22.15 10.59
N VAL A 137 9.83 23.37 10.21
CA VAL A 137 10.46 24.34 11.14
C VAL A 137 9.74 25.68 11.11
N SER A 138 9.38 26.22 9.94
CA SER A 138 8.64 27.50 9.89
C SER A 138 7.13 27.32 10.07
N GLY A 139 6.60 26.12 9.80
CA GLY A 139 5.17 25.82 9.80
C GLY A 139 4.41 26.38 8.60
N LYS A 140 5.10 26.96 7.60
CA LYS A 140 4.44 27.50 6.40
C LYS A 140 3.97 26.38 5.47
N PRO A 141 2.69 26.35 5.06
CA PRO A 141 2.17 25.32 4.18
C PRO A 141 2.34 25.66 2.70
N MET A 142 2.42 24.62 1.89
CA MET A 142 2.52 24.66 0.43
C MET A 142 1.47 23.75 -0.17
N TYR A 143 0.88 24.16 -1.29
CA TYR A 143 -0.25 23.48 -1.92
C TYR A 143 -0.02 23.31 -3.41
N ALA A 144 -0.46 22.17 -3.94
CA ALA A 144 -0.50 21.92 -5.39
C ALA A 144 -1.75 21.12 -5.77
N TRP A 145 -2.24 21.29 -7.01
CA TRP A 145 -3.42 20.60 -7.55
C TRP A 145 -3.42 20.66 -9.08
N HIS A 146 -4.17 19.78 -9.73
CA HIS A 146 -4.43 19.95 -11.18
C HIS A 146 -5.54 20.96 -11.46
N ALA A 147 -5.42 21.70 -12.55
CA ALA A 147 -6.44 22.62 -13.01
C ALA A 147 -6.30 22.85 -14.52
N ASP A 148 -7.37 23.33 -15.13
CA ASP A 148 -7.40 23.86 -16.51
C ASP A 148 -6.92 25.31 -16.43
N ALA A 149 -5.60 25.50 -16.31
CA ALA A 149 -4.99 26.73 -15.85
C ALA A 149 -4.62 27.71 -16.97
N ASP A 150 -4.62 27.25 -18.21
CA ASP A 150 -4.34 28.04 -19.40
C ASP A 150 -5.52 28.08 -20.39
N ASP A 151 -5.28 28.53 -21.62
CA ASP A 151 -6.32 28.57 -22.67
C ASP A 151 -6.33 27.27 -23.53
N GLU A 152 -5.45 26.30 -23.25
CA GLU A 152 -5.31 25.04 -23.95
C GLU A 152 -6.21 23.95 -23.34
N SER A 153 -7.50 24.00 -23.68
CA SER A 153 -8.54 23.15 -23.08
C SER A 153 -8.43 21.63 -23.35
N ALA A 154 -7.28 21.12 -23.79
CA ALA A 154 -7.05 19.71 -24.10
C ALA A 154 -6.35 18.94 -22.96
N TYR A 155 -5.64 19.63 -22.06
CA TYR A 155 -4.88 19.03 -20.98
C TYR A 155 -5.10 19.81 -19.68
N TYR A 156 -4.81 19.19 -18.54
CA TYR A 156 -4.72 19.88 -17.26
C TYR A 156 -3.26 20.15 -16.86
N GLU A 157 -3.02 21.30 -16.23
CA GLU A 157 -1.74 21.70 -15.66
C GLU A 157 -1.69 21.36 -14.17
N VAL A 158 -0.52 21.50 -13.55
CA VAL A 158 -0.39 21.52 -12.09
C VAL A 158 -0.07 22.91 -11.59
N GLN A 159 -1.01 23.48 -10.83
CA GLN A 159 -0.84 24.75 -10.14
C GLN A 159 -0.20 24.54 -8.76
N PHE A 160 0.54 25.56 -8.32
CA PHE A 160 1.24 25.58 -7.03
C PHE A 160 1.11 26.95 -6.37
N THR A 161 1.01 26.97 -5.04
CA THR A 161 1.23 28.17 -4.22
C THR A 161 1.75 27.82 -2.82
N SER A 162 2.24 28.83 -2.11
CA SER A 162 2.59 28.77 -0.69
C SER A 162 1.79 29.80 0.08
N ASP A 163 1.51 29.51 1.34
CA ASP A 163 0.90 30.46 2.27
C ASP A 163 2.00 31.06 3.14
N ALA A 164 2.08 32.39 3.18
CA ALA A 164 3.04 33.08 4.00
C ALA A 164 2.87 32.79 5.49
N PHE A 165 1.66 32.41 5.94
CA PHE A 165 1.32 32.03 7.32
C PHE A 165 2.08 32.84 8.37
N ILE A 166 1.74 34.12 8.49
CA ILE A 166 2.45 35.08 9.35
C ILE A 166 1.59 35.37 10.58
N ALA A 167 2.22 35.29 11.76
CA ALA A 167 1.57 35.58 13.04
C ALA A 167 0.27 34.77 13.30
N GLY A 168 0.23 33.52 12.86
CA GLY A 168 -0.93 32.63 13.02
C GLY A 168 -2.11 32.93 12.09
N ILE A 169 -1.90 33.76 11.06
CA ILE A 169 -2.92 34.10 10.06
C ILE A 169 -2.67 33.25 8.80
N ALA A 170 -3.58 32.32 8.52
CA ALA A 170 -3.58 31.52 7.30
C ALA A 170 -4.39 32.17 6.17
N GLY A 171 -4.10 31.80 4.92
CA GLY A 171 -4.73 32.33 3.71
C GLY A 171 -3.97 33.48 3.06
N LEU A 172 -2.71 33.70 3.43
CA LEU A 172 -1.84 34.73 2.86
C LEU A 172 -1.08 34.13 1.67
N PHE A 173 -1.83 33.72 0.64
CA PHE A 173 -1.26 33.03 -0.51
C PHE A 173 -0.37 33.95 -1.35
N ASN A 174 0.77 33.39 -1.75
CA ASN A 174 1.60 33.94 -2.81
C ASN A 174 0.97 33.71 -4.19
N ASP A 175 1.49 34.41 -5.20
CA ASP A 175 0.99 34.28 -6.58
C ASP A 175 1.03 32.83 -7.07
N LEU A 176 -0.05 32.42 -7.75
CA LEU A 176 -0.16 31.08 -8.33
C LEU A 176 0.91 30.87 -9.41
N GLN A 177 1.54 29.70 -9.39
CA GLN A 177 2.49 29.26 -10.41
C GLN A 177 1.92 28.05 -11.15
N ILE A 178 2.09 28.00 -12.47
CA ILE A 178 1.97 26.76 -13.23
C ILE A 178 3.31 26.03 -13.08
N ALA A 179 3.32 24.98 -12.25
CA ALA A 179 4.52 24.20 -11.97
C ALA A 179 4.76 23.13 -13.04
N VAL A 180 3.68 22.54 -13.58
CA VAL A 180 3.73 21.62 -14.73
C VAL A 180 2.76 22.12 -15.78
N ASP A 181 3.27 22.32 -16.99
CA ASP A 181 2.57 22.84 -18.16
C ASP A 181 2.44 21.70 -19.17
N ASN A 182 1.30 21.00 -19.15
CA ASN A 182 1.09 19.79 -19.97
C ASN A 182 0.64 20.19 -21.40
N PRO A 183 0.90 19.35 -22.42
CA PRO A 183 1.51 18.03 -22.35
C PRO A 183 3.05 18.08 -22.33
N ILE A 184 3.66 17.15 -21.62
CA ILE A 184 5.12 17.04 -21.53
C ILE A 184 5.63 16.00 -22.53
N THR A 185 6.72 16.33 -23.22
CA THR A 185 7.47 15.36 -24.05
C THR A 185 8.58 14.71 -23.25
N ILE A 186 8.56 13.37 -23.17
CA ILE A 186 9.61 12.55 -22.56
C ILE A 186 10.26 11.71 -23.64
N THR A 187 11.60 11.66 -23.63
CA THR A 187 12.36 10.72 -24.48
C THR A 187 13.10 9.75 -23.57
N PRO A 188 12.66 8.48 -23.45
CA PRO A 188 13.35 7.49 -22.65
C PRO A 188 14.73 7.19 -23.26
N PRO A 189 15.62 6.48 -22.52
CA PRO A 189 16.94 6.08 -23.02
C PRO A 189 16.90 5.25 -24.32
N ASN A 190 15.77 4.60 -24.63
CA ASN A 190 15.57 3.86 -25.89
C ASN A 190 15.40 4.77 -27.13
N GLY A 191 15.21 6.09 -26.92
CA GLY A 191 15.11 7.10 -27.97
C GLY A 191 13.71 7.37 -28.52
N THR A 192 12.66 6.66 -28.06
CA THR A 192 11.30 6.86 -28.59
C THR A 192 10.53 7.86 -27.73
N ALA A 193 10.35 9.07 -28.24
CA ALA A 193 9.64 10.13 -27.52
C ALA A 193 8.14 9.85 -27.39
N THR A 194 7.58 10.10 -26.19
CA THR A 194 6.15 10.23 -25.93
C THR A 194 5.84 11.72 -25.72
N SER A 195 4.83 12.26 -26.40
CA SER A 195 4.58 13.72 -26.45
C SER A 195 3.18 14.14 -25.96
N ASP A 196 2.40 13.17 -25.50
CA ASP A 196 1.02 13.28 -25.06
C ASP A 196 0.88 12.99 -23.55
N ASN A 197 2.00 13.07 -22.81
CA ASN A 197 1.99 12.79 -21.37
C ASN A 197 1.31 13.95 -20.63
N GLU A 198 0.36 13.60 -19.76
CA GLU A 198 -0.42 14.55 -18.97
C GLU A 198 -0.23 14.22 -17.47
N PHE A 199 0.67 14.94 -16.81
CA PHE A 199 1.07 14.71 -15.43
C PHE A 199 0.25 15.54 -14.44
N ILE A 200 -0.76 14.96 -13.78
CA ILE A 200 -1.84 15.73 -13.14
C ILE A 200 -2.17 15.38 -11.68
N TRP A 201 -1.59 14.33 -11.10
CA TRP A 201 -1.92 13.96 -9.70
C TRP A 201 -0.76 14.24 -8.74
N PRO A 202 -0.59 15.51 -8.30
CA PRO A 202 0.56 15.92 -7.51
C PRO A 202 0.56 15.31 -6.10
N THR A 203 1.77 15.04 -5.60
CA THR A 203 2.06 14.77 -4.19
C THR A 203 3.29 15.59 -3.80
N LEU A 204 3.20 16.31 -2.68
CA LEU A 204 4.25 17.22 -2.22
C LEU A 204 4.89 16.69 -0.93
N HIS A 205 6.22 16.82 -0.84
CA HIS A 205 7.00 16.54 0.35
C HIS A 205 8.05 17.63 0.56
N ILE A 206 8.37 17.95 1.81
CA ILE A 206 9.48 18.86 2.14
C ILE A 206 10.60 18.04 2.78
N GLY A 207 11.83 18.29 2.37
CA GLY A 207 13.02 17.62 2.88
C GLY A 207 14.22 18.56 2.99
N PRO A 208 15.40 18.02 3.35
CA PRO A 208 16.62 18.80 3.45
C PRO A 208 17.05 19.35 2.08
N SER A 209 17.85 20.42 2.07
CA SER A 209 18.39 21.05 0.85
C SER A 209 19.92 20.99 0.83
N PRO A 210 20.55 20.88 -0.36
CA PRO A 210 21.99 21.07 -0.49
C PRO A 210 22.41 22.55 -0.34
N VAL A 211 21.46 23.49 -0.37
CA VAL A 211 21.72 24.93 -0.22
C VAL A 211 21.65 25.29 1.27
N ALA A 212 22.76 25.82 1.79
CA ALA A 212 22.85 26.18 3.20
C ALA A 212 21.75 27.16 3.63
N GLY A 213 21.05 26.82 4.72
CA GLY A 213 19.95 27.62 5.27
C GLY A 213 18.59 27.43 4.59
N LYS A 214 18.53 26.63 3.53
CA LYS A 214 17.29 26.34 2.80
C LYS A 214 16.76 24.94 3.10
N ARG A 215 15.53 24.70 2.67
CA ARG A 215 14.91 23.40 2.50
C ARG A 215 14.48 23.20 1.06
N ARG A 216 14.11 21.98 0.72
CA ARG A 216 13.70 21.62 -0.62
C ARG A 216 12.28 21.09 -0.62
N ALA A 217 11.44 21.67 -1.46
CA ALA A 217 10.16 21.09 -1.81
C ALA A 217 10.38 20.09 -2.94
N TYR A 218 9.81 18.90 -2.79
CA TYR A 218 9.79 17.83 -3.79
C TYR A 218 8.34 17.58 -4.17
N MET A 219 8.05 17.59 -5.47
CA MET A 219 6.72 17.33 -5.98
C MET A 219 6.80 16.23 -7.03
N VAL A 220 5.87 15.29 -6.99
CA VAL A 220 5.71 14.28 -8.05
C VAL A 220 4.30 14.32 -8.60
N GLN A 221 4.16 14.27 -9.90
CA GLN A 221 2.92 14.12 -10.62
C GLN A 221 2.95 12.79 -11.38
N ARG A 222 1.78 12.24 -11.67
CA ARG A 222 1.63 10.97 -12.38
C ARG A 222 0.88 11.17 -13.67
N ASN A 223 1.30 10.42 -14.68
CA ASN A 223 0.78 10.49 -16.03
C ASN A 223 -0.59 9.81 -16.15
N SER A 224 -1.61 10.59 -16.52
CA SER A 224 -2.98 10.13 -16.76
C SER A 224 -3.14 9.39 -18.10
N THR A 225 -2.19 9.55 -19.03
CA THR A 225 -2.23 8.92 -20.34
C THR A 225 -1.32 7.70 -20.40
N THR A 226 -1.62 6.78 -21.32
CA THR A 226 -0.79 5.60 -21.62
C THR A 226 -0.58 5.52 -23.13
N THR A 227 0.61 5.10 -23.54
CA THR A 227 0.93 4.91 -24.96
C THR A 227 0.63 3.50 -25.47
N HIS A 228 0.15 2.61 -24.59
CA HIS A 228 -0.15 1.19 -24.88
C HIS A 228 -1.48 0.95 -25.58
N GLY A 229 -2.25 1.99 -25.89
CA GLY A 229 -3.61 1.83 -26.44
C GLY A 229 -4.60 1.14 -25.47
N THR A 230 -4.14 0.77 -24.27
CA THR A 230 -4.99 0.43 -23.13
C THR A 230 -5.65 1.69 -22.62
N ALA A 231 -6.83 1.55 -22.03
CA ALA A 231 -7.65 2.68 -21.67
C ALA A 231 -7.51 2.93 -20.16
N GLY A 232 -6.37 3.46 -19.74
CA GLY A 232 -6.05 3.70 -18.33
C GLY A 232 -4.76 4.50 -18.15
N PRO A 233 -4.50 5.06 -16.96
CA PRO A 233 -3.30 5.86 -16.74
C PRO A 233 -2.04 4.99 -16.70
N SER A 234 -0.94 5.52 -17.24
CA SER A 234 0.36 4.86 -17.14
C SER A 234 1.02 5.03 -15.78
N GLU A 235 0.63 6.05 -15.00
CA GLU A 235 1.19 6.37 -13.68
C GLU A 235 2.72 6.63 -13.69
N ASN A 236 3.31 6.83 -14.87
CA ASN A 236 4.71 7.27 -15.01
C ASN A 236 4.89 8.59 -14.25
N PRO A 237 5.97 8.78 -13.46
CA PRO A 237 6.12 9.99 -12.67
C PRO A 237 6.94 11.10 -13.37
N TYR A 238 6.56 12.35 -13.09
CA TYR A 238 7.35 13.54 -13.38
C TYR A 238 7.69 14.23 -12.06
N PHE A 239 8.98 14.41 -11.76
CA PHE A 239 9.45 14.94 -10.48
C PHE A 239 9.92 16.37 -10.62
N LEU A 240 9.53 17.23 -9.67
CA LEU A 240 10.01 18.59 -9.54
C LEU A 240 10.66 18.78 -8.18
N TYR A 241 11.63 19.69 -8.13
CA TYR A 241 12.20 20.17 -6.87
C TYR A 241 12.63 21.63 -6.94
N ALA A 242 12.50 22.32 -5.81
CA ALA A 242 12.91 23.72 -5.67
C ALA A 242 13.37 24.00 -4.23
N ASP A 243 14.42 24.81 -4.09
CA ASP A 243 14.93 25.24 -2.79
C ASP A 243 14.25 26.53 -2.33
N PHE A 244 13.93 26.60 -1.05
CA PHE A 244 13.30 27.75 -0.42
C PHE A 244 13.82 27.96 1.00
N ASP A 245 13.71 29.18 1.49
CA ASP A 245 13.75 29.48 2.92
C ASP A 245 12.49 30.24 3.37
N GLU A 246 12.41 30.52 4.66
CA GLU A 246 11.27 31.23 5.26
C GLU A 246 11.04 32.60 4.62
N ASN A 247 12.13 33.33 4.34
CA ASN A 247 12.08 34.69 3.80
C ASN A 247 11.66 34.68 2.32
N ASP A 248 12.03 33.67 1.55
CA ASP A 248 11.53 33.48 0.18
C ASP A 248 9.99 33.40 0.17
N ILE A 249 9.39 32.61 1.08
CA ILE A 249 7.93 32.47 1.17
C ILE A 249 7.28 33.77 1.62
N GLU A 250 7.79 34.44 2.66
CA GLU A 250 7.18 35.68 3.18
C GLU A 250 7.22 36.85 2.20
N ASN A 251 8.23 36.88 1.32
CA ASN A 251 8.36 37.91 0.28
C ASN A 251 7.73 37.50 -1.06
N GLY A 252 7.10 36.33 -1.13
CA GLY A 252 6.47 35.82 -2.35
C GLY A 252 7.45 35.58 -3.50
N VAL A 253 8.67 35.12 -3.20
CA VAL A 253 9.65 34.75 -4.22
C VAL A 253 9.15 33.49 -4.94
N PRO A 254 8.96 33.52 -6.28
CA PRO A 254 8.53 32.35 -7.04
C PRO A 254 9.51 31.18 -6.92
N PHE A 255 8.98 29.96 -6.95
CA PHE A 255 9.79 28.75 -6.80
C PHE A 255 10.52 28.47 -8.12
N ALA A 256 11.84 28.32 -8.07
CA ALA A 256 12.64 27.94 -9.23
C ALA A 256 12.62 26.41 -9.40
N TRP A 257 11.55 25.89 -10.00
CA TRP A 257 11.38 24.46 -10.21
C TRP A 257 12.40 23.90 -11.21
N ASN A 258 13.12 22.88 -10.76
CA ASN A 258 13.87 21.97 -11.60
C ASN A 258 13.05 20.68 -11.73
N HIS A 259 13.35 19.87 -12.75
CA HIS A 259 12.65 18.60 -12.95
C HIS A 259 13.60 17.44 -13.24
N THR A 260 13.09 16.23 -13.03
CA THR A 260 13.71 14.96 -13.41
C THR A 260 12.61 13.92 -13.67
N THR A 261 12.96 12.82 -14.32
CA THR A 261 12.08 11.66 -14.54
C THR A 261 12.79 10.40 -14.05
N ILE A 262 12.07 9.28 -13.96
CA ILE A 262 12.68 7.98 -13.67
C ILE A 262 12.88 7.26 -15.01
N PRO A 263 14.12 7.15 -15.54
CA PRO A 263 14.34 6.65 -16.91
C PRO A 263 13.82 5.24 -17.16
N GLU A 264 13.79 4.40 -16.12
CA GLU A 264 13.23 3.04 -16.20
C GLU A 264 11.71 3.07 -16.37
N MET A 265 10.99 3.92 -15.62
CA MET A 265 9.53 4.05 -15.72
C MET A 265 9.10 4.77 -17.01
N ASP A 266 9.92 5.71 -17.50
CA ASP A 266 9.75 6.29 -18.84
C ASP A 266 9.81 5.18 -19.92
N GLY A 267 10.68 4.20 -19.71
CA GLY A 267 10.76 3.01 -20.56
C GLY A 267 9.49 2.14 -20.47
N TRP A 268 8.96 1.91 -19.28
CA TRP A 268 7.72 1.13 -19.08
C TRP A 268 6.51 1.77 -19.77
N ASN A 269 6.40 3.09 -19.73
CA ASN A 269 5.32 3.81 -20.40
C ASN A 269 5.23 3.52 -21.91
N HIS A 270 6.33 3.07 -22.53
CA HIS A 270 6.43 2.73 -23.95
C HIS A 270 6.80 1.25 -24.22
N ASP A 271 6.82 0.37 -23.21
CA ASP A 271 7.15 -1.05 -23.38
C ASP A 271 6.02 -1.84 -24.07
N SER A 272 6.05 -1.91 -25.41
CA SER A 272 4.97 -2.54 -26.20
C SER A 272 4.89 -4.06 -26.06
N VAL A 273 5.78 -4.67 -25.27
CA VAL A 273 5.80 -6.12 -25.02
C VAL A 273 5.19 -6.43 -23.66
N ILE A 274 5.56 -5.68 -22.63
CA ILE A 274 5.08 -5.87 -21.26
C ILE A 274 4.54 -4.54 -20.73
N TRP A 275 3.23 -4.49 -20.55
CA TRP A 275 2.58 -3.34 -19.92
C TRP A 275 2.73 -3.42 -18.40
N ARG A 276 3.40 -2.42 -17.80
CA ARG A 276 3.51 -2.26 -16.35
C ARG A 276 2.71 -1.06 -15.90
N ARG A 277 1.89 -1.25 -14.85
CA ARG A 277 1.21 -0.14 -14.18
C ARG A 277 1.72 0.01 -12.75
N PRO A 278 2.47 1.08 -12.45
CA PRO A 278 2.99 1.38 -11.13
C PRO A 278 1.95 2.05 -10.21
N PHE A 279 2.01 1.74 -8.92
CA PHE A 279 1.33 2.42 -7.82
C PHE A 279 2.34 2.75 -6.72
N HIS A 280 2.82 3.98 -6.72
CA HIS A 280 3.92 4.42 -5.85
C HIS A 280 3.61 5.76 -5.20
N SER A 281 4.37 6.10 -4.17
CA SER A 281 4.25 7.33 -3.42
C SER A 281 5.64 7.90 -3.10
N LEU A 282 5.71 9.23 -3.05
CA LEU A 282 6.93 9.98 -2.73
C LEU A 282 7.16 10.03 -1.23
N THR A 283 8.37 9.69 -0.81
CA THR A 283 8.90 10.02 0.52
C THR A 283 10.37 10.46 0.42
N VAL A 284 10.88 11.10 1.46
CA VAL A 284 12.29 11.54 1.54
C VAL A 284 12.86 11.18 2.90
N ASP A 285 14.19 11.12 2.99
CA ASP A 285 14.89 10.99 4.26
C ASP A 285 15.63 12.28 4.65
N ASN A 286 16.21 12.27 5.86
CA ASN A 286 17.00 13.39 6.37
C ASN A 286 18.42 13.46 5.76
N ALA A 287 18.83 12.47 4.97
CA ALA A 287 20.12 12.46 4.27
C ALA A 287 20.04 13.10 2.88
N GLY A 288 18.84 13.49 2.43
CA GLY A 288 18.61 14.05 1.11
C GLY A 288 18.42 13.01 0.02
N ASN A 289 18.06 11.77 0.38
CA ASN A 289 17.59 10.79 -0.58
C ASN A 289 16.10 10.99 -0.83
N VAL A 290 15.72 10.91 -2.09
CA VAL A 290 14.33 10.92 -2.56
C VAL A 290 13.95 9.51 -2.94
N TYR A 291 12.79 9.06 -2.50
CA TYR A 291 12.28 7.72 -2.76
C TYR A 291 10.92 7.77 -3.42
N TYR A 292 10.71 6.85 -4.36
CA TYR A 292 9.41 6.55 -4.93
C TYR A 292 9.13 5.06 -4.69
N VAL A 293 8.22 4.80 -3.76
CA VAL A 293 8.04 3.50 -3.11
C VAL A 293 6.65 2.98 -3.38
N GLY A 294 6.53 1.70 -3.73
CA GLY A 294 5.25 1.11 -4.06
C GLY A 294 5.38 -0.26 -4.70
N TYR A 295 4.43 -0.58 -5.56
CA TYR A 295 4.41 -1.83 -6.30
C TYR A 295 3.89 -1.60 -7.72
N HIS A 296 4.03 -2.59 -8.59
CA HIS A 296 3.38 -2.59 -9.90
C HIS A 296 2.73 -3.94 -10.19
N PHE A 297 1.87 -3.96 -11.19
CA PHE A 297 1.52 -5.19 -11.89
C PHE A 297 2.07 -5.15 -13.32
N ALA A 298 2.21 -6.32 -13.93
CA ALA A 298 2.74 -6.49 -15.26
C ALA A 298 1.89 -7.49 -16.08
N TYR A 299 1.59 -7.13 -17.32
CA TYR A 299 0.86 -7.97 -18.28
C TYR A 299 1.59 -8.04 -19.61
N ASP A 300 1.50 -9.20 -20.26
CA ASP A 300 1.99 -9.36 -21.62
C ASP A 300 0.95 -8.86 -22.66
N ALA A 301 1.30 -8.95 -23.95
CA ALA A 301 0.43 -8.53 -25.04
C ALA A 301 -0.88 -9.37 -25.20
N ASN A 302 -1.03 -10.46 -24.44
CA ASN A 302 -2.22 -11.31 -24.40
C ASN A 302 -3.05 -11.10 -23.12
N ASP A 303 -2.74 -10.06 -22.33
CA ASP A 303 -3.34 -9.76 -21.03
C ASP A 303 -3.08 -10.87 -19.98
N GLU A 304 -1.99 -11.63 -20.13
CA GLU A 304 -1.55 -12.64 -19.15
C GLU A 304 -0.59 -12.02 -18.13
N SER A 305 -0.77 -12.35 -16.84
CA SER A 305 0.05 -11.82 -15.75
C SER A 305 1.50 -12.24 -15.93
N VAL A 306 2.43 -11.29 -15.84
CA VAL A 306 3.87 -11.57 -15.89
C VAL A 306 4.40 -11.74 -14.47
N GLN A 307 5.09 -12.85 -14.21
CA GLN A 307 5.73 -13.09 -12.92
C GLN A 307 7.09 -12.37 -12.86
N GLU A 308 7.13 -11.24 -12.17
CA GLU A 308 8.35 -10.50 -11.85
C GLU A 308 8.28 -9.90 -10.44
N ALA A 309 9.43 -9.43 -9.92
CA ALA A 309 9.50 -8.78 -8.62
C ALA A 309 8.68 -7.49 -8.66
N ASP A 310 7.61 -7.43 -7.87
CA ASP A 310 6.52 -6.46 -7.97
C ASP A 310 6.58 -5.34 -6.92
N LEU A 311 7.35 -5.47 -5.85
CA LEU A 311 7.66 -4.38 -4.92
C LEU A 311 8.83 -3.56 -5.46
N ASP A 312 8.74 -2.22 -5.38
CA ASP A 312 9.78 -1.32 -5.88
C ASP A 312 10.13 -0.21 -4.90
N VAL A 313 11.43 0.07 -4.85
CA VAL A 313 11.98 1.30 -4.30
C VAL A 313 12.88 1.94 -5.36
N PHE A 314 12.39 3.00 -5.97
CA PHE A 314 13.23 3.89 -6.76
C PHE A 314 13.86 4.92 -5.84
N LYS A 315 15.18 5.10 -5.93
CA LYS A 315 15.96 6.02 -5.11
C LYS A 315 16.72 7.00 -5.99
N CYS A 316 16.65 8.29 -5.66
CA CYS A 316 17.50 9.33 -6.20
C CYS A 316 18.27 10.00 -5.06
N ASP A 317 19.59 9.88 -5.08
CA ASP A 317 20.45 10.56 -4.12
C ASP A 317 20.67 12.04 -4.48
N ASN A 318 21.56 12.70 -3.74
CA ASN A 318 21.95 14.09 -4.00
C ASN A 318 20.73 15.04 -4.12
N TYR A 319 19.76 14.89 -3.21
CA TYR A 319 18.60 15.75 -3.12
C TYR A 319 17.74 15.77 -4.40
N GLY A 320 17.61 14.62 -5.08
CA GLY A 320 16.83 14.48 -6.31
C GLY A 320 17.59 14.88 -7.59
N GLN A 321 18.89 15.19 -7.48
CA GLN A 321 19.78 15.50 -8.60
C GLN A 321 20.71 14.34 -8.98
N GLY A 322 20.57 13.23 -8.28
CA GLY A 322 21.33 12.01 -8.48
C GLY A 322 20.92 11.21 -9.71
N THR A 323 21.47 9.99 -9.78
CA THR A 323 21.00 8.97 -10.72
C THR A 323 19.94 8.13 -10.03
N TRP A 324 18.81 7.91 -10.70
CA TRP A 324 17.80 6.98 -10.20
C TRP A 324 18.28 5.53 -10.24
N THR A 325 18.14 4.83 -9.12
CA THR A 325 18.35 3.37 -9.01
C THR A 325 17.07 2.70 -8.52
N ARG A 326 16.89 1.41 -8.81
CA ARG A 326 15.75 0.61 -8.36
C ARG A 326 16.24 -0.60 -7.58
N VAL A 327 15.60 -0.87 -6.44
CA VAL A 327 15.66 -2.15 -5.74
C VAL A 327 14.26 -2.75 -5.80
N SER A 328 14.14 -4.02 -6.13
CA SER A 328 12.86 -4.72 -6.21
C SER A 328 12.85 -6.06 -5.49
N GLY A 329 11.64 -6.47 -5.08
CA GLY A 329 11.40 -7.73 -4.36
C GLY A 329 10.03 -8.29 -4.71
N PHE A 330 9.79 -9.56 -4.38
CA PHE A 330 8.46 -10.17 -4.55
C PHE A 330 7.59 -9.90 -3.32
N SER A 331 6.34 -9.54 -3.54
CA SER A 331 5.30 -9.43 -2.51
C SER A 331 4.77 -10.80 -2.04
N HIS A 332 5.18 -11.89 -2.70
CA HIS A 332 4.69 -13.24 -2.50
C HIS A 332 5.13 -13.82 -1.16
N LEU A 333 4.16 -14.03 -0.27
CA LEU A 333 4.32 -14.79 0.97
C LEU A 333 3.64 -16.16 0.80
N PRO A 334 4.41 -17.26 0.69
CA PRO A 334 3.84 -18.59 0.51
C PRO A 334 2.88 -19.00 1.63
N THR A 335 1.88 -19.80 1.28
CA THR A 335 0.91 -20.37 2.22
C THR A 335 0.52 -21.79 1.82
N TRP A 336 -0.45 -22.41 2.49
CA TRP A 336 -0.87 -23.79 2.26
C TRP A 336 -2.36 -23.87 1.90
N ASN A 337 -2.78 -24.92 1.19
CA ASN A 337 -4.17 -25.11 0.79
C ASN A 337 -4.88 -26.08 1.78
N PRO A 338 -5.79 -25.59 2.64
CA PRO A 338 -6.54 -26.46 3.53
C PRO A 338 -7.49 -27.37 2.75
N MET A 339 -7.85 -28.53 3.30
CA MET A 339 -8.93 -29.33 2.70
C MET A 339 -10.25 -28.59 2.88
N GLY A 340 -11.11 -28.57 1.85
CA GLY A 340 -12.41 -27.92 1.98
C GLY A 340 -13.42 -28.71 2.84
N LEU A 341 -13.30 -30.03 2.81
CA LEU A 341 -14.06 -30.97 3.64
C LEU A 341 -13.11 -31.65 4.62
N GLN A 342 -13.50 -31.75 5.89
CA GLN A 342 -12.69 -32.45 6.90
C GLN A 342 -12.47 -33.91 6.50
N GLY A 343 -11.20 -34.30 6.34
CA GLY A 343 -10.82 -35.65 5.92
C GLY A 343 -11.14 -35.99 4.46
N GLY A 344 -11.47 -35.00 3.63
CA GLY A 344 -11.57 -35.15 2.19
C GLY A 344 -10.20 -35.18 1.49
N ASP A 345 -10.23 -35.37 0.17
CA ASP A 345 -9.02 -35.50 -0.67
C ASP A 345 -8.76 -34.26 -1.56
N ASN A 346 -9.55 -33.19 -1.41
CA ASN A 346 -9.48 -32.00 -2.28
C ASN A 346 -9.28 -30.70 -1.47
N GLY A 347 -8.37 -29.85 -1.94
CA GLY A 347 -8.11 -28.53 -1.39
C GLY A 347 -9.31 -27.59 -1.49
N TYR A 348 -9.34 -26.56 -0.66
CA TYR A 348 -10.39 -25.54 -0.63
C TYR A 348 -10.29 -24.59 -1.82
N PHE A 349 -9.07 -24.21 -2.18
CA PHE A 349 -8.79 -23.44 -3.39
C PHE A 349 -8.55 -24.40 -4.55
N VAL A 350 -9.31 -24.23 -5.64
CA VAL A 350 -9.33 -25.19 -6.76
C VAL A 350 -9.18 -24.50 -8.12
N ASP A 351 -8.65 -25.23 -9.09
CA ASP A 351 -8.59 -24.83 -10.50
C ASP A 351 -9.96 -24.89 -11.19
N GLU A 352 -10.01 -24.49 -12.46
CA GLU A 352 -11.21 -24.53 -13.30
C GLU A 352 -11.82 -25.94 -13.49
N ASN A 353 -11.03 -26.99 -13.23
CA ASN A 353 -11.43 -28.39 -13.29
C ASN A 353 -11.78 -28.95 -11.90
N SER A 354 -11.86 -28.10 -10.87
CA SER A 354 -12.13 -28.44 -9.47
C SER A 354 -11.04 -29.28 -8.79
N ASN A 355 -9.80 -29.27 -9.28
CA ASN A 355 -8.66 -29.86 -8.59
C ASN A 355 -8.05 -28.87 -7.61
N GLY A 356 -7.75 -29.30 -6.38
CA GLY A 356 -7.10 -28.46 -5.39
C GLY A 356 -5.70 -28.01 -5.83
N TYR A 357 -5.43 -26.71 -5.69
CA TYR A 357 -4.09 -26.17 -5.91
C TYR A 357 -3.10 -26.74 -4.88
N PRO A 358 -1.87 -27.07 -5.28
CA PRO A 358 -0.82 -27.48 -4.34
C PRO A 358 -0.30 -26.28 -3.52
N ASP A 359 0.20 -26.56 -2.31
CA ASP A 359 0.66 -25.51 -1.38
C ASP A 359 1.73 -24.57 -1.98
N ASN A 360 2.61 -25.09 -2.84
CA ASN A 360 3.67 -24.29 -3.45
C ASN A 360 3.19 -23.33 -4.55
N GLU A 361 1.88 -23.29 -4.84
CA GLU A 361 1.26 -22.40 -5.82
C GLU A 361 0.37 -21.32 -5.17
N LEU A 362 0.11 -21.41 -3.86
CA LEU A 362 -0.65 -20.39 -3.12
C LEU A 362 0.25 -19.38 -2.41
N VAL A 363 -0.08 -18.11 -2.59
CA VAL A 363 0.67 -16.99 -2.00
C VAL A 363 -0.29 -15.91 -1.51
N TRP A 364 0.11 -15.19 -0.46
CA TRP A 364 -0.37 -13.84 -0.22
C TRP A 364 0.45 -12.86 -1.06
N MET A 365 -0.21 -11.91 -1.71
CA MET A 365 0.47 -10.93 -2.55
C MET A 365 -0.27 -9.60 -2.54
N ILE A 366 0.46 -8.51 -2.76
CA ILE A 366 -0.15 -7.18 -2.82
C ILE A 366 -1.05 -7.08 -4.05
N VAL A 367 -2.27 -6.59 -3.86
CA VAL A 367 -3.26 -6.34 -4.92
C VAL A 367 -4.12 -5.13 -4.55
N ASN A 368 -4.86 -4.57 -5.49
CA ASN A 368 -5.95 -3.61 -5.20
C ASN A 368 -5.54 -2.43 -4.27
N SER A 369 -4.31 -1.95 -4.41
CA SER A 369 -3.67 -0.97 -3.52
C SER A 369 -3.39 0.34 -4.26
N SER A 370 -4.38 0.82 -5.00
CA SER A 370 -4.21 1.90 -5.98
C SER A 370 -3.97 3.28 -5.34
N HIS A 371 -4.46 3.49 -4.10
CA HIS A 371 -4.32 4.75 -3.36
C HIS A 371 -3.57 4.54 -2.04
N LEU A 372 -2.37 3.99 -2.11
CA LEU A 372 -1.43 3.86 -0.98
C LEU A 372 -0.62 5.13 -0.75
N ASN A 373 0.05 5.25 0.40
CA ASN A 373 1.16 6.20 0.57
C ASN A 373 2.41 5.48 1.11
N ALA A 374 3.54 6.15 0.94
CA ALA A 374 4.80 5.76 1.53
C ALA A 374 5.26 6.81 2.56
N THR A 375 6.08 6.38 3.51
CA THR A 375 6.60 7.24 4.57
C THR A 375 7.93 6.73 5.10
N THR A 376 8.59 7.51 5.96
CA THR A 376 9.89 7.18 6.55
C THR A 376 9.77 7.15 8.08
N ASP A 377 10.36 6.14 8.72
CA ASP A 377 10.46 6.05 10.18
C ASP A 377 11.66 6.86 10.73
N VAL A 378 11.87 6.88 12.06
CA VAL A 378 13.01 7.62 12.64
C VAL A 378 14.37 6.97 12.36
N ASN A 379 14.40 5.71 11.93
CA ASN A 379 15.62 4.99 11.58
C ASN A 379 15.97 5.13 10.09
N GLY A 380 15.12 5.77 9.29
CA GLY A 380 15.27 5.90 7.84
C GLY A 380 14.72 4.73 7.03
N LYS A 381 13.98 3.80 7.65
CA LYS A 381 13.26 2.74 6.94
C LYS A 381 12.02 3.30 6.27
N LEU A 382 11.69 2.77 5.10
CA LEU A 382 10.57 3.20 4.29
C LEU A 382 9.40 2.26 4.51
N HIS A 383 8.21 2.80 4.79
CA HIS A 383 6.99 2.03 5.01
C HIS A 383 5.99 2.33 3.90
N ALA A 384 5.35 1.30 3.36
CA ALA A 384 4.22 1.44 2.44
C ALA A 384 3.13 0.43 2.76
N ILE A 385 1.89 0.92 2.84
CA ILE A 385 0.71 0.15 3.25
C ILE A 385 -0.17 -0.23 2.06
N GLY A 386 -0.83 -1.39 2.13
CA GLY A 386 -1.77 -1.81 1.10
C GLY A 386 -2.56 -3.06 1.48
N ASN A 387 -3.33 -3.53 0.51
CA ASN A 387 -4.10 -4.76 0.54
C ASN A 387 -3.28 -5.93 0.00
N TRP A 388 -3.24 -7.02 0.78
CA TRP A 388 -2.73 -8.31 0.35
C TRP A 388 -3.90 -9.27 0.21
N SER A 389 -3.93 -10.00 -0.89
CA SER A 389 -4.91 -11.04 -1.12
C SER A 389 -4.26 -12.41 -1.18
N MET A 390 -5.01 -13.44 -0.80
CA MET A 390 -4.72 -14.80 -1.24
C MET A 390 -4.79 -14.85 -2.77
N GLY A 391 -3.86 -15.53 -3.41
CA GLY A 391 -3.90 -15.80 -4.83
C GLY A 391 -2.94 -16.89 -5.29
N HIS A 392 -2.90 -17.05 -6.60
CA HIS A 392 -2.11 -18.08 -7.26
C HIS A 392 -0.80 -17.49 -7.83
N ILE A 393 0.29 -18.26 -7.76
CA ILE A 393 1.64 -17.80 -8.13
C ILE A 393 1.76 -17.36 -9.59
N GLU A 394 0.98 -17.98 -10.49
CA GLU A 394 0.94 -17.62 -11.92
C GLU A 394 -0.05 -16.47 -12.23
N GLY A 395 -0.75 -15.95 -11.22
CA GLY A 395 -1.69 -14.84 -11.36
C GLY A 395 -3.11 -15.17 -10.91
N GLY A 396 -3.84 -14.13 -10.52
CA GLY A 396 -5.22 -14.17 -10.02
C GLY A 396 -5.35 -14.24 -8.50
N TYR A 397 -6.40 -13.64 -7.94
CA TYR A 397 -6.61 -13.51 -6.49
C TYR A 397 -8.07 -13.78 -6.07
N TRP A 398 -8.28 -14.17 -4.82
CA TRP A 398 -9.63 -14.30 -4.25
C TRP A 398 -10.02 -13.03 -3.50
N GLY A 399 -10.92 -12.22 -4.08
CA GLY A 399 -11.24 -10.88 -3.56
C GLY A 399 -11.82 -10.83 -2.15
N ASP A 400 -12.35 -11.95 -1.66
CA ASP A 400 -12.88 -12.12 -0.30
C ASP A 400 -11.79 -12.34 0.78
N PHE A 401 -10.55 -12.61 0.37
CA PHE A 401 -9.42 -12.88 1.24
C PHE A 401 -8.42 -11.73 1.19
N GLN A 402 -8.88 -10.50 1.40
CA GLN A 402 -8.05 -9.29 1.36
C GLN A 402 -7.81 -8.73 2.74
N LEU A 403 -6.56 -8.58 3.15
CA LEU A 403 -6.15 -8.09 4.46
C LEU A 403 -5.13 -6.95 4.33
N VAL A 404 -4.95 -6.17 5.39
CA VAL A 404 -4.07 -4.99 5.36
C VAL A 404 -2.70 -5.37 5.90
N LYS A 405 -1.68 -5.13 5.08
CA LYS A 405 -0.26 -5.29 5.44
C LYS A 405 0.53 -4.06 5.03
N GLU A 406 1.73 -3.96 5.55
CA GLU A 406 2.74 -3.05 5.02
C GLU A 406 3.95 -3.84 4.53
N PHE A 407 4.68 -3.27 3.58
CA PHE A 407 6.07 -3.64 3.38
C PHE A 407 6.97 -2.53 3.88
N VAL A 408 8.09 -2.94 4.47
CA VAL A 408 9.15 -2.08 4.99
C VAL A 408 10.41 -2.34 4.19
N PHE A 409 11.04 -1.29 3.71
CA PHE A 409 12.34 -1.36 3.06
C PHE A 409 13.39 -0.69 3.93
N ASP A 410 14.50 -1.37 4.19
CA ASP A 410 15.65 -0.82 4.89
C ASP A 410 16.71 -0.35 3.86
N PRO A 411 16.90 0.97 3.66
CA PRO A 411 17.88 1.46 2.69
C PRO A 411 19.34 1.14 3.04
N ALA A 412 19.65 0.72 4.26
CA ALA A 412 21.00 0.36 4.67
C ALA A 412 21.36 -1.09 4.29
N THR A 413 20.39 -2.00 4.29
CA THR A 413 20.59 -3.41 3.90
C THR A 413 20.03 -3.75 2.52
N GLU A 414 19.20 -2.87 1.95
CA GLU A 414 18.45 -3.10 0.72
C GLU A 414 17.48 -4.30 0.81
N GLU A 415 16.95 -4.57 2.01
CA GLU A 415 16.04 -5.69 2.27
C GLU A 415 14.59 -5.23 2.44
N PHE A 416 13.66 -6.05 1.94
CA PHE A 416 12.23 -5.92 2.16
C PHE A 416 11.79 -6.83 3.31
N THR A 417 10.90 -6.31 4.16
CA THR A 417 10.16 -7.06 5.18
C THR A 417 8.68 -6.80 4.98
N ILE A 418 7.82 -7.80 5.20
CA ILE A 418 6.36 -7.61 5.17
C ILE A 418 5.84 -7.79 6.59
N ASN A 419 5.17 -6.75 7.11
CA ASN A 419 4.59 -6.76 8.44
C ASN A 419 3.08 -6.89 8.36
N GLU A 420 2.50 -7.60 9.33
CA GLU A 420 1.07 -7.70 9.47
C GLU A 420 0.54 -6.47 10.23
N VAL A 421 -0.31 -5.67 9.58
CA VAL A 421 -1.01 -4.56 10.23
C VAL A 421 -2.26 -5.10 10.89
N TYR A 422 -3.14 -5.71 10.08
CA TYR A 422 -4.31 -6.41 10.57
C TYR A 422 -4.89 -7.38 9.51
N PRO A 423 -5.26 -8.60 9.91
CA PRO A 423 -5.03 -9.21 11.22
C PRO A 423 -3.58 -9.60 11.43
N GLN A 424 -3.24 -9.82 12.69
CA GLN A 424 -1.96 -10.38 13.10
C GLN A 424 -2.16 -11.82 13.52
N LYS A 425 -1.18 -12.69 13.27
CA LYS A 425 -1.23 -14.04 13.84
C LYS A 425 -1.21 -13.99 15.37
N ASP A 426 -1.71 -15.07 15.97
CA ASP A 426 -1.60 -15.20 17.41
C ASP A 426 -0.12 -15.42 17.80
N PRO A 427 0.41 -14.73 18.82
CA PRO A 427 1.80 -14.91 19.27
C PRO A 427 2.12 -16.34 19.71
N ALA A 428 1.11 -17.15 20.07
CA ALA A 428 1.28 -18.55 20.43
C ALA A 428 1.34 -19.48 19.21
N ASP A 429 1.04 -18.99 18.01
CA ASP A 429 1.18 -19.75 16.76
C ASP A 429 2.66 -19.90 16.40
N ASP A 430 3.22 -21.09 16.63
CA ASP A 430 4.59 -21.44 16.25
C ASP A 430 4.67 -22.27 14.95
N TYR A 431 3.53 -22.46 14.27
CA TYR A 431 3.41 -23.20 13.03
C TYR A 431 3.37 -22.27 11.82
N ASN A 432 2.42 -21.33 11.79
CA ASN A 432 2.27 -20.43 10.65
C ASN A 432 3.25 -19.25 10.74
N THR A 433 3.73 -18.84 9.57
CA THR A 433 4.64 -17.70 9.42
C THR A 433 3.91 -16.36 9.28
N VAL A 434 2.62 -16.40 8.98
CA VAL A 434 1.73 -15.25 8.80
C VAL A 434 0.34 -15.63 9.32
N PHE A 435 -0.55 -14.66 9.49
CA PHE A 435 -1.96 -14.90 9.79
C PHE A 435 -2.62 -15.80 8.73
N ILE A 436 -3.27 -16.86 9.18
CA ILE A 436 -3.98 -17.82 8.32
C ILE A 436 -5.48 -17.80 8.65
N PRO A 437 -6.36 -17.40 7.71
CA PRO A 437 -7.79 -17.20 8.00
C PRO A 437 -8.56 -18.45 8.44
N TRP A 438 -8.01 -19.64 8.19
CA TRP A 438 -8.60 -20.93 8.55
C TRP A 438 -7.89 -21.63 9.72
N ASP A 439 -6.95 -20.95 10.38
CA ASP A 439 -6.17 -21.45 11.52
C ASP A 439 -5.89 -20.25 12.46
N VAL A 440 -6.95 -19.84 13.18
CA VAL A 440 -6.98 -18.68 14.08
C VAL A 440 -7.04 -19.07 15.56
N GLU A 441 -7.20 -20.36 15.88
CA GLU A 441 -7.16 -20.90 17.23
C GLU A 441 -6.36 -22.22 17.32
N ALA A 442 -5.75 -22.48 18.49
CA ALA A 442 -4.98 -23.71 18.70
C ALA A 442 -5.86 -24.99 18.60
N PRO A 443 -5.33 -26.12 18.10
CA PRO A 443 -3.93 -26.39 17.79
C PRO A 443 -3.49 -25.86 16.40
N TRP A 444 -2.41 -25.07 16.39
CA TRP A 444 -1.86 -24.47 15.19
C TRP A 444 -1.35 -25.49 14.16
N GLY A 445 -1.49 -25.14 12.89
CA GLY A 445 -1.22 -26.00 11.73
C GLY A 445 -2.36 -26.95 11.39
N VAL A 446 -3.54 -26.73 11.96
CA VAL A 446 -4.74 -27.53 11.72
C VAL A 446 -5.88 -26.62 11.32
N ALA A 447 -6.39 -26.80 10.10
CA ALA A 447 -7.52 -26.03 9.62
C ALA A 447 -8.78 -26.26 10.48
N GLU A 448 -9.58 -25.22 10.63
CA GLU A 448 -10.79 -25.24 11.45
C GLU A 448 -12.04 -25.56 10.63
N TYR A 449 -12.76 -26.58 11.10
CA TYR A 449 -13.94 -27.10 10.41
C TYR A 449 -15.18 -27.00 11.29
N TYR A 450 -16.30 -26.65 10.65
CA TYR A 450 -17.58 -26.44 11.32
C TYR A 450 -18.64 -27.39 10.76
N PRO A 451 -19.57 -27.86 11.61
CA PRO A 451 -20.60 -28.80 11.17
C PRO A 451 -21.53 -28.16 10.16
N GLY A 452 -21.69 -28.80 9.01
CA GLY A 452 -22.74 -28.54 8.04
C GLY A 452 -24.07 -29.18 8.47
N GLY A 453 -25.16 -28.72 7.86
CA GLY A 453 -26.52 -29.25 8.10
C GLY A 453 -26.73 -30.69 7.63
N ASP A 454 -25.74 -31.30 6.97
CA ASP A 454 -25.76 -32.65 6.42
C ASP A 454 -24.91 -33.66 7.22
N GLY A 455 -24.31 -33.22 8.34
CA GLY A 455 -23.46 -34.05 9.20
C GLY A 455 -21.99 -34.11 8.80
N ASN A 456 -21.59 -33.41 7.74
CA ASN A 456 -20.19 -33.21 7.36
C ASN A 456 -19.61 -31.98 8.07
N TYR A 457 -18.28 -31.82 8.02
CA TYR A 457 -17.58 -30.66 8.59
C TYR A 457 -16.83 -29.92 7.48
N TYR A 458 -17.14 -28.64 7.30
CA TYR A 458 -16.64 -27.79 6.22
C TYR A 458 -15.70 -26.74 6.75
N LEU A 459 -14.68 -26.42 5.95
CA LEU A 459 -13.81 -25.28 6.22
C LEU A 459 -14.65 -24.01 6.24
N ASN A 460 -14.49 -23.18 7.27
CA ASN A 460 -15.14 -21.88 7.33
C ASN A 460 -14.12 -20.79 7.68
N PRO A 461 -13.36 -20.31 6.67
CA PRO A 461 -12.32 -19.33 6.92
C PRO A 461 -12.90 -17.98 7.31
N VAL A 462 -12.10 -17.18 8.01
CA VAL A 462 -12.35 -15.75 8.18
C VAL A 462 -12.16 -15.04 6.85
N LYS A 463 -12.98 -14.02 6.58
CA LYS A 463 -12.82 -13.11 5.44
C LYS A 463 -12.72 -11.68 5.92
N PHE A 464 -12.12 -10.85 5.08
CA PHE A 464 -11.89 -9.44 5.37
C PHE A 464 -12.29 -8.62 4.16
N TRP A 465 -12.75 -7.40 4.42
CA TRP A 465 -13.25 -6.51 3.38
C TRP A 465 -12.78 -5.08 3.66
N PRO A 466 -11.49 -4.77 3.42
CA PRO A 466 -10.86 -3.48 3.68
C PRO A 466 -11.25 -2.44 2.61
N PHE A 467 -12.55 -2.32 2.38
CA PHE A 467 -13.18 -1.35 1.51
C PHE A 467 -14.38 -0.75 2.24
N PRO A 468 -14.65 0.55 2.09
CA PRO A 468 -15.78 1.21 2.74
C PRO A 468 -17.14 0.87 2.13
N HIS A 469 -17.19 0.08 1.06
CA HIS A 469 -18.43 -0.30 0.39
C HIS A 469 -18.47 -1.81 0.15
N TRP A 470 -19.58 -2.46 0.49
CA TRP A 470 -19.71 -3.92 0.44
C TRP A 470 -19.98 -4.48 -0.96
N ASP A 471 -20.72 -3.73 -1.80
CA ASP A 471 -21.17 -4.19 -3.10
C ASP A 471 -20.05 -4.02 -4.13
N SER A 472 -19.41 -5.14 -4.48
CA SER A 472 -18.38 -5.19 -5.51
C SER A 472 -18.94 -5.12 -6.94
N ALA A 473 -20.24 -5.39 -7.15
CA ALA A 473 -20.86 -5.32 -8.46
C ALA A 473 -21.28 -3.89 -8.84
N ALA A 474 -21.47 -3.01 -7.85
CA ALA A 474 -21.92 -1.62 -8.05
C ALA A 474 -21.05 -0.82 -9.03
N HIS A 475 -19.75 -1.12 -9.14
CA HIS A 475 -18.80 -0.38 -9.98
C HIS A 475 -17.98 -1.29 -10.92
N GLY A 476 -18.44 -2.53 -11.14
CA GLY A 476 -17.73 -3.52 -11.95
C GLY A 476 -16.28 -3.73 -11.49
N ASP A 477 -15.38 -3.95 -12.45
CA ASP A 477 -13.96 -4.22 -12.20
C ASP A 477 -13.18 -3.02 -11.61
N ALA A 478 -13.79 -1.83 -11.55
CA ALA A 478 -13.15 -0.61 -11.03
C ALA A 478 -13.39 -0.35 -9.53
N MET A 479 -14.24 -1.15 -8.86
CA MET A 479 -14.59 -0.92 -7.46
C MET A 479 -13.35 -0.89 -6.57
N PHE A 480 -12.46 -1.88 -6.70
CA PHE A 480 -11.27 -2.00 -5.88
C PHE A 480 -10.32 -0.81 -6.06
N PHE A 481 -10.15 -0.34 -7.30
CA PHE A 481 -9.38 0.87 -7.58
C PHE A 481 -9.99 2.07 -6.86
N HIS A 482 -11.28 2.33 -7.07
CA HIS A 482 -11.93 3.53 -6.56
C HIS A 482 -12.03 3.57 -5.04
N TYR A 483 -12.29 2.43 -4.39
CA TYR A 483 -12.58 2.35 -2.96
C TYR A 483 -11.40 1.90 -2.09
N SER A 484 -10.26 1.55 -2.68
CA SER A 484 -9.03 1.33 -1.93
C SER A 484 -8.52 2.67 -1.41
N ASN A 485 -8.38 2.81 -0.09
CA ASN A 485 -7.72 3.97 0.52
C ASN A 485 -7.10 3.58 1.86
N HIS A 486 -5.80 3.37 1.84
CA HIS A 486 -5.00 2.93 2.98
C HIS A 486 -3.92 3.97 3.23
N LYS A 487 -3.78 4.42 4.47
CA LYS A 487 -2.83 5.48 4.83
C LYS A 487 -2.02 5.14 6.06
N ILE A 488 -0.74 5.46 6.04
CA ILE A 488 0.20 5.29 7.14
C ILE A 488 0.92 6.60 7.45
N THR A 489 1.09 6.92 8.73
CA THR A 489 1.76 8.15 9.20
C THR A 489 3.28 8.01 9.19
N GLU A 490 4.00 9.12 9.10
CA GLU A 490 5.42 9.21 9.43
C GLU A 490 5.68 8.75 10.88
N GLY A 491 6.85 8.16 11.12
CA GLY A 491 7.34 7.90 12.47
C GLY A 491 7.67 9.21 13.15
N ASN A 492 7.00 9.51 14.27
CA ASN A 492 7.40 10.66 15.10
C ASN A 492 8.70 10.37 15.86
N GLU A 493 9.27 11.35 16.56
CA GLU A 493 10.55 11.21 17.29
C GLU A 493 10.58 10.06 18.32
N GLU A 494 9.41 9.63 18.81
CA GLU A 494 9.23 8.52 19.72
C GLU A 494 9.03 7.18 19.00
N GLY A 495 9.10 7.15 17.67
CA GLY A 495 8.79 6.00 16.83
C GLY A 495 7.32 5.60 16.82
N MET A 496 6.40 6.52 17.12
CA MET A 496 4.96 6.24 17.08
C MET A 496 4.42 6.43 15.66
N MET A 497 3.62 5.46 15.19
CA MET A 497 2.97 5.48 13.88
C MET A 497 1.51 5.05 13.98
N ALA A 498 0.70 5.39 12.98
CA ALA A 498 -0.66 4.92 12.83
C ALA A 498 -0.94 4.50 11.37
N ALA A 499 -1.70 3.43 11.21
CA ALA A 499 -2.25 2.94 9.96
C ALA A 499 -3.77 3.10 10.00
N VAL A 500 -4.34 3.69 8.97
CA VAL A 500 -5.78 3.98 8.87
C VAL A 500 -6.31 3.52 7.54
N TRP A 501 -7.41 2.78 7.59
CA TRP A 501 -8.15 2.31 6.42
C TRP A 501 -9.63 2.22 6.73
N GLN A 502 -10.39 1.74 5.77
CA GLN A 502 -11.83 1.54 5.93
C GLN A 502 -12.21 0.10 5.70
N ASP A 503 -13.20 -0.36 6.44
CA ASP A 503 -13.72 -1.72 6.33
C ASP A 503 -15.26 -1.68 6.34
N ALA A 504 -15.87 -2.64 5.63
CA ALA A 504 -17.31 -2.82 5.58
C ALA A 504 -17.71 -4.30 5.59
N MET A 505 -16.89 -5.16 6.20
CA MET A 505 -17.12 -6.61 6.31
C MET A 505 -18.45 -6.91 7.02
N ARG A 506 -18.78 -6.17 8.08
CA ARG A 506 -20.08 -6.34 8.78
C ARG A 506 -21.27 -5.97 7.91
N ALA A 507 -21.13 -4.92 7.10
CA ALA A 507 -22.15 -4.56 6.12
C ALA A 507 -22.27 -5.63 5.01
N ARG A 508 -21.14 -6.21 4.57
CA ARG A 508 -21.10 -7.31 3.60
C ARG A 508 -21.76 -8.59 4.14
N LEU A 509 -21.56 -8.92 5.41
CA LEU A 509 -22.21 -10.06 6.09
C LEU A 509 -23.72 -10.00 6.01
N PHE A 510 -24.31 -8.84 6.27
CA PHE A 510 -25.75 -8.67 6.13
C PHE A 510 -26.18 -8.63 4.65
N ASN A 511 -25.63 -7.72 3.85
CA ASN A 511 -26.18 -7.44 2.52
C ASN A 511 -25.85 -8.52 1.47
N TYR A 512 -24.65 -9.10 1.54
CA TYR A 512 -24.19 -10.09 0.57
C TYR A 512 -24.43 -11.53 1.06
N TYR A 513 -24.12 -11.81 2.33
CA TYR A 513 -24.23 -13.17 2.89
C TYR A 513 -25.56 -13.44 3.63
N GLY A 514 -26.39 -12.42 3.87
CA GLY A 514 -27.72 -12.57 4.47
C GLY A 514 -27.72 -12.81 5.99
N ASP A 515 -26.62 -12.52 6.69
CA ASP A 515 -26.52 -12.71 8.14
C ASP A 515 -27.27 -11.60 8.90
N THR A 516 -28.42 -11.96 9.47
CA THR A 516 -29.33 -11.02 10.13
C THR A 516 -28.79 -10.44 11.44
N ASP A 517 -27.76 -11.05 12.03
CA ASP A 517 -27.14 -10.54 13.27
C ASP A 517 -26.45 -9.20 13.01
N TYR A 518 -26.04 -8.93 11.76
CA TYR A 518 -25.41 -7.68 11.34
C TYR A 518 -26.37 -6.69 10.65
N SER A 519 -27.68 -6.87 10.79
CA SER A 519 -28.69 -5.99 10.18
C SER A 519 -28.54 -4.50 10.55
N ASN A 520 -28.04 -4.19 11.75
CA ASN A 520 -27.76 -2.80 12.15
C ASN A 520 -26.55 -2.19 11.40
N PHE A 521 -25.65 -3.02 10.87
CA PHE A 521 -24.46 -2.60 10.13
C PHE A 521 -24.71 -2.46 8.63
N ALA A 522 -25.95 -2.65 8.17
CA ALA A 522 -26.31 -2.71 6.75
C ALA A 522 -25.79 -1.53 5.91
N ASN A 523 -25.67 -0.33 6.48
CA ASN A 523 -25.10 0.86 5.81
C ASN A 523 -24.01 1.53 6.65
N THR A 524 -23.12 0.71 7.20
CA THR A 524 -22.11 1.13 8.17
C THR A 524 -20.70 0.88 7.63
N PRO A 525 -20.10 1.84 6.91
CA PRO A 525 -18.67 1.84 6.72
C PRO A 525 -17.98 2.16 8.05
N GLU A 526 -16.79 1.62 8.23
CA GLU A 526 -16.06 1.71 9.48
C GLU A 526 -14.67 2.31 9.26
N ILE A 527 -14.20 3.12 10.21
CA ILE A 527 -12.80 3.57 10.24
C ILE A 527 -12.04 2.60 11.12
N TYR A 528 -10.98 2.01 10.57
CA TYR A 528 -10.06 1.15 11.30
C TYR A 528 -8.75 1.91 11.52
N ILE A 529 -8.25 1.91 12.77
CA ILE A 529 -7.01 2.59 13.16
C ILE A 529 -6.14 1.63 13.96
N SER A 530 -5.06 1.15 13.36
CA SER A 530 -4.02 0.41 14.08
C SER A 530 -2.85 1.35 14.40
N VAL A 531 -2.21 1.18 15.56
CA VAL A 531 -1.11 2.03 15.99
C VAL A 531 0.13 1.22 16.34
N SER A 532 1.30 1.78 16.07
CA SER A 532 2.60 1.19 16.41
C SER A 532 3.37 2.10 17.37
N PRO A 533 3.89 1.58 18.50
CA PRO A 533 4.73 2.33 19.43
C PRO A 533 6.23 2.34 19.08
N ASN A 534 6.63 1.62 18.03
CA ASN A 534 8.00 1.18 17.77
C ASN A 534 8.32 1.07 16.26
N ASN A 535 8.09 2.12 15.48
CA ASN A 535 8.46 2.22 14.06
C ASN A 535 7.86 1.13 13.17
N GLY A 536 6.60 0.73 13.42
CA GLY A 536 5.94 -0.29 12.62
C GLY A 536 6.40 -1.73 12.90
N ASP A 537 7.34 -1.96 13.83
CA ASP A 537 7.77 -3.32 14.20
C ASP A 537 6.64 -4.12 14.87
N LEU A 538 5.69 -3.44 15.54
CA LEU A 538 4.48 -4.03 16.10
C LEU A 538 3.28 -3.14 15.78
N TRP A 539 2.18 -3.75 15.35
CA TRP A 539 0.89 -3.09 15.17
C TRP A 539 -0.10 -3.49 16.26
N SER A 540 -1.08 -2.63 16.55
CA SER A 540 -2.15 -2.95 17.50
C SER A 540 -3.34 -3.62 16.82
N GLU A 541 -4.24 -4.21 17.61
CA GLU A 541 -5.62 -4.39 17.12
C GLU A 541 -6.22 -3.03 16.75
N PRO A 542 -7.07 -2.96 15.72
CA PRO A 542 -7.62 -1.70 15.27
C PRO A 542 -8.63 -1.16 16.28
N ILE A 543 -8.58 0.16 16.50
CA ILE A 543 -9.74 0.90 16.97
C ILE A 543 -10.73 0.95 15.81
N CYS A 544 -11.97 0.50 16.02
CA CYS A 544 -13.04 0.57 15.04
C CYS A 544 -14.04 1.67 15.41
N LEU A 545 -14.23 2.65 14.53
CA LEU A 545 -15.19 3.76 14.71
C LEU A 545 -16.31 3.66 13.67
N ASN A 546 -17.56 3.67 14.13
CA ASN A 546 -18.73 3.51 13.27
C ASN A 546 -20.02 4.06 13.90
N ASN A 547 -21.08 4.19 13.12
CA ASN A 547 -22.34 4.80 13.56
C ASN A 547 -23.27 3.90 14.39
N VAL A 548 -22.90 2.64 14.63
CA VAL A 548 -23.68 1.68 15.42
C VAL A 548 -23.14 1.61 16.85
N GLU A 549 -21.82 1.52 17.00
CA GLU A 549 -21.14 1.22 18.27
C GLU A 549 -20.41 2.43 18.85
N THR A 550 -20.14 3.46 18.06
CA THR A 550 -19.51 4.70 18.52
C THR A 550 -20.56 5.82 18.60
N PRO A 551 -21.03 6.20 19.80
CA PRO A 551 -22.08 7.21 19.95
C PRO A 551 -21.79 8.55 19.26
N GLU A 552 -20.52 8.96 19.24
CA GLU A 552 -20.04 10.18 18.59
C GLU A 552 -20.18 10.14 17.06
N PHE A 553 -20.35 8.96 16.47
CA PHE A 553 -20.57 8.73 15.04
C PHE A 553 -22.04 8.48 14.69
N ALA A 554 -22.98 8.65 15.61
CA ALA A 554 -24.39 8.43 15.32
C ALA A 554 -24.87 9.22 14.08
N GLY A 555 -25.30 8.49 13.05
CA GLY A 555 -25.75 9.06 11.77
C GLY A 555 -24.65 9.43 10.76
N ILE A 556 -23.36 9.25 11.12
CA ILE A 556 -22.21 9.51 10.24
C ILE A 556 -21.90 8.26 9.40
N LYS A 557 -21.63 8.41 8.11
CA LYS A 557 -21.11 7.31 7.27
C LYS A 557 -19.71 7.67 6.80
N PRO A 558 -18.66 7.30 7.55
CA PRO A 558 -17.30 7.71 7.21
C PRO A 558 -16.83 7.03 5.92
N MET A 559 -16.35 7.82 4.97
CA MET A 559 -15.76 7.45 3.68
C MET A 559 -14.48 8.27 3.47
N TRP A 560 -13.56 7.80 2.65
CA TRP A 560 -12.34 8.53 2.25
C TRP A 560 -11.55 9.10 3.43
N VAL A 561 -11.01 8.21 4.28
CA VAL A 561 -10.36 8.58 5.54
C VAL A 561 -8.86 8.84 5.34
N TYR A 562 -8.35 9.87 6.01
CA TYR A 562 -6.95 10.26 6.02
C TYR A 562 -6.49 10.60 7.45
N PRO A 563 -5.45 9.95 7.99
CA PRO A 563 -4.81 10.40 9.22
C PRO A 563 -4.06 11.71 8.96
N ALA A 564 -3.72 12.43 10.03
CA ALA A 564 -2.66 13.42 9.97
C ALA A 564 -1.33 12.74 9.62
N ASP A 565 -0.39 13.46 9.00
CA ASP A 565 0.92 12.92 8.61
C ASP A 565 1.74 12.37 9.79
N LYS A 566 1.49 12.83 11.01
CA LYS A 566 2.16 12.40 12.24
C LYS A 566 1.20 12.22 13.41
N VAL A 567 1.56 11.28 14.29
CA VAL A 567 1.03 11.22 15.65
C VAL A 567 1.74 12.27 16.51
N ILE A 568 0.98 13.13 17.19
CA ILE A 568 1.53 14.12 18.13
C ILE A 568 1.74 13.44 19.48
N TYR A 569 2.99 13.31 19.93
CA TYR A 569 3.29 12.76 21.25
C TYR A 569 2.83 13.71 22.37
N VAL A 570 2.09 13.18 23.34
CA VAL A 570 1.55 13.94 24.48
C VAL A 570 2.32 13.65 25.76
N GLY A 571 2.84 12.43 25.90
CA GLY A 571 3.54 11.98 27.09
C GLY A 571 3.51 10.47 27.24
N THR A 572 4.09 9.98 28.32
CA THR A 572 4.06 8.57 28.70
C THR A 572 3.35 8.44 30.03
N ASP A 573 2.42 7.48 30.11
CA ASP A 573 1.76 7.14 31.37
C ASP A 573 2.81 6.63 32.37
N PRO A 574 3.02 7.29 33.53
CA PRO A 574 4.05 6.92 34.48
C PRO A 574 3.81 5.58 35.17
N ASP A 575 2.56 5.11 35.23
CA ASP A 575 2.18 3.87 35.91
C ASP A 575 2.28 2.67 34.97
N THR A 576 1.92 2.85 33.69
CA THR A 576 1.90 1.78 32.69
C THR A 576 3.06 1.80 31.70
N ASN A 577 3.83 2.89 31.65
CA ASN A 577 4.89 3.17 30.67
C ASN A 577 4.40 3.16 29.20
N LYS A 578 3.10 3.30 28.98
CA LYS A 578 2.51 3.38 27.64
C LYS A 578 2.62 4.81 27.10
N LYS A 579 3.03 4.93 25.84
CA LYS A 579 3.07 6.21 25.14
C LYS A 579 1.64 6.67 24.83
N ILE A 580 1.39 7.96 24.97
CA ILE A 580 0.11 8.61 24.66
C ILE A 580 0.34 9.55 23.49
N GLY A 581 -0.46 9.39 22.44
CA GLY A 581 -0.37 10.19 21.22
C GLY A 581 -1.73 10.73 20.81
N LYS A 582 -1.74 11.87 20.13
CA LYS A 582 -2.91 12.43 19.46
C LYS A 582 -2.83 12.17 17.96
N LEU A 583 -3.94 11.71 17.38
CA LEU A 583 -4.10 11.48 15.95
C LEU A 583 -5.27 12.31 15.43
N GLY A 584 -4.96 13.31 14.59
CA GLY A 584 -5.97 14.00 13.79
C GLY A 584 -6.43 13.11 12.65
N VAL A 585 -7.72 13.14 12.32
CA VAL A 585 -8.30 12.35 11.23
C VAL A 585 -9.26 13.21 10.42
N MET A 586 -9.01 13.30 9.13
CA MET A 586 -9.89 13.88 8.12
C MET A 586 -10.67 12.76 7.44
N PHE A 587 -11.96 12.95 7.21
CA PHE A 587 -12.77 11.98 6.47
C PHE A 587 -13.98 12.64 5.83
N TYR A 588 -14.68 11.92 4.95
CA TYR A 588 -15.93 12.31 4.33
C TYR A 588 -17.11 11.64 5.05
N ASN A 589 -18.09 12.41 5.50
CA ASN A 589 -19.37 11.88 5.95
C ASN A 589 -20.33 11.82 4.75
N ASP A 590 -20.59 10.62 4.26
CA ASP A 590 -21.46 10.41 3.09
C ASP A 590 -22.95 10.31 3.48
N TYR A 591 -23.83 11.00 2.76
CA TYR A 591 -25.26 10.98 3.08
C TYR A 591 -25.97 9.71 2.62
N THR A 592 -25.59 9.13 1.48
CA THR A 592 -26.27 8.00 0.83
C THR A 592 -25.54 6.67 0.90
N TRP A 593 -24.27 6.69 1.28
CA TRP A 593 -23.31 5.58 1.21
C TRP A 593 -23.04 5.13 -0.22
N GLY A 594 -21.77 5.13 -0.62
CA GLY A 594 -21.36 4.97 -2.02
C GLY A 594 -21.24 6.33 -2.71
N SER A 595 -20.89 6.34 -3.99
CA SER A 595 -20.52 7.58 -4.71
C SER A 595 -21.40 7.81 -5.95
N ASN A 596 -21.91 9.04 -6.13
CA ASN A 596 -22.50 9.49 -7.39
C ASN A 596 -21.44 9.81 -8.45
N ALA A 597 -20.28 10.30 -8.02
CA ALA A 597 -19.24 10.81 -8.93
C ALA A 597 -18.44 9.72 -9.68
N ILE A 598 -18.48 8.46 -9.22
CA ILE A 598 -17.90 7.31 -9.94
C ILE A 598 -18.87 6.82 -11.03
N THR A 599 -18.35 6.28 -12.13
CA THR A 599 -19.15 5.69 -13.21
C THR A 599 -19.05 4.15 -13.21
N PRO A 600 -20.17 3.41 -13.20
CA PRO A 600 -21.53 3.90 -12.99
C PRO A 600 -21.73 4.44 -11.57
N SER A 601 -22.66 5.40 -11.43
CA SER A 601 -22.99 6.03 -10.15
C SER A 601 -23.79 5.08 -9.27
N TYR A 602 -23.50 5.03 -7.96
CA TYR A 602 -24.25 4.20 -7.03
C TYR A 602 -25.69 4.71 -6.82
N HIS A 603 -25.86 6.02 -6.67
CA HIS A 603 -27.14 6.71 -6.59
C HIS A 603 -27.26 7.78 -7.68
N PRO A 604 -28.49 8.17 -8.10
CA PRO A 604 -28.69 9.06 -9.23
C PRO A 604 -28.51 10.56 -8.92
N ASN A 605 -28.48 10.94 -7.64
CA ASN A 605 -28.46 12.35 -7.22
C ASN A 605 -27.10 12.71 -6.60
N PRO A 606 -26.49 13.85 -6.94
CA PRO A 606 -25.32 14.39 -6.26
C PRO A 606 -25.74 15.12 -4.97
N ASP A 607 -26.20 14.37 -3.98
CA ASP A 607 -26.61 14.90 -2.68
C ASP A 607 -25.43 15.23 -1.76
N GLY A 608 -24.29 14.56 -1.96
CA GLY A 608 -23.04 14.90 -1.32
C GLY A 608 -22.94 14.41 0.12
N GLY A 609 -22.28 15.22 0.93
CA GLY A 609 -21.86 14.85 2.27
C GLY A 609 -21.11 16.00 2.93
N GLU A 610 -20.27 15.68 3.90
CA GLU A 610 -19.51 16.67 4.66
C GLU A 610 -18.03 16.27 4.74
N VAL A 611 -17.13 17.23 4.57
CA VAL A 611 -15.73 17.03 4.98
C VAL A 611 -15.68 17.21 6.49
N MET A 612 -15.11 16.22 7.18
CA MET A 612 -15.10 16.13 8.63
C MET A 612 -13.67 16.14 9.16
N PHE A 613 -13.52 16.64 10.38
CA PHE A 613 -12.31 16.50 11.19
C PHE A 613 -12.64 15.95 12.58
N MET A 614 -11.78 15.08 13.10
CA MET A 614 -11.78 14.64 14.50
C MET A 614 -10.34 14.49 15.01
N GLU A 615 -10.18 14.40 16.33
CA GLU A 615 -8.89 14.10 16.97
C GLU A 615 -9.11 13.09 18.09
N LEU A 616 -8.29 12.04 18.08
CA LEU A 616 -8.26 11.00 19.11
C LEU A 616 -6.98 11.15 19.93
N GLN A 617 -7.09 11.04 21.24
CA GLN A 617 -5.96 10.70 22.09
C GLN A 617 -5.97 9.19 22.33
N ILE A 618 -4.87 8.52 21.97
CA ILE A 618 -4.72 7.07 21.96
C ILE A 618 -3.60 6.67 22.92
N THR A 619 -3.85 5.64 23.72
CA THR A 619 -2.84 4.99 24.57
C THR A 619 -2.24 3.82 23.79
N PHE A 620 -1.00 3.98 23.33
CA PHE A 620 -0.33 2.99 22.49
C PHE A 620 0.01 1.74 23.33
N PRO A 621 -0.08 0.53 22.73
CA PRO A 621 0.29 -0.69 23.45
C PRO A 621 1.77 -0.65 23.86
N LEU A 622 2.12 -1.38 24.91
CA LEU A 622 3.53 -1.63 25.20
C LEU A 622 4.06 -2.48 24.05
N GLY A 623 5.09 -1.99 23.37
CA GLY A 623 5.88 -2.77 22.43
C GLY A 623 6.67 -3.84 23.16
N GLU A 624 6.00 -4.74 23.90
CA GLU A 624 6.61 -6.04 24.15
C GLU A 624 6.83 -6.62 22.77
N ALA A 625 8.10 -6.66 22.37
CA ALA A 625 8.55 -7.38 21.22
C ALA A 625 8.12 -8.83 21.45
N THR A 626 6.91 -9.16 21.03
CA THR A 626 6.63 -10.51 20.64
C THR A 626 7.69 -10.78 19.58
N ASN A 627 8.45 -11.85 19.76
CA ASN A 627 9.15 -12.49 18.66
C ASN A 627 8.09 -13.06 17.72
N ASP A 628 7.13 -12.23 17.29
CA ASP A 628 6.42 -12.46 16.07
C ASP A 628 7.55 -12.55 15.05
N PRO A 629 7.72 -13.68 14.36
CA PRO A 629 8.69 -13.74 13.31
C PRO A 629 8.28 -12.66 12.30
N ASN A 630 8.90 -11.47 12.38
CA ASN A 630 9.14 -10.63 11.21
C ASN A 630 9.47 -11.63 10.14
N ALA A 631 8.60 -11.80 9.13
CA ALA A 631 8.83 -12.79 8.09
C ALA A 631 10.25 -12.48 7.57
N PRO A 632 11.26 -13.29 7.96
CA PRO A 632 12.60 -12.97 7.55
C PRO A 632 12.59 -13.13 6.05
N ALA A 633 13.36 -12.33 5.32
CA ALA A 633 13.80 -12.75 4.00
C ALA A 633 14.31 -14.20 4.16
N VAL A 634 13.55 -15.15 3.60
CA VAL A 634 13.70 -16.58 3.91
C VAL A 634 15.12 -17.01 3.57
N SER A 635 15.96 -17.18 4.59
CA SER A 635 17.34 -17.68 4.42
C SER A 635 17.73 -18.71 5.48
N ASN A 636 16.81 -19.65 5.74
CA ASN A 636 17.15 -20.95 6.36
C ASN A 636 16.91 -22.07 5.33
N MET A 637 17.58 -21.97 4.19
CA MET A 637 17.58 -23.00 3.15
C MET A 637 18.25 -24.28 3.67
N LEU A 638 19.37 -24.19 4.40
CA LEU A 638 20.15 -25.35 4.82
C LEU A 638 19.65 -25.92 6.15
N ARG A 639 19.37 -27.23 6.23
CA ARG A 639 18.95 -27.92 7.46
C ARG A 639 20.11 -28.66 8.13
N GLN A 640 19.96 -28.92 9.42
CA GLN A 640 20.90 -29.75 10.17
C GLN A 640 20.91 -31.19 9.62
N ASN A 641 22.09 -31.73 9.32
CA ASN A 641 22.24 -33.10 8.86
C ASN A 641 21.77 -34.11 9.92
N TYR A 642 21.17 -35.22 9.50
CA TYR A 642 20.70 -36.29 10.38
C TYR A 642 21.07 -37.68 9.83
N PRO A 643 21.58 -38.61 10.67
CA PRO A 643 21.98 -38.40 12.07
C PRO A 643 23.17 -37.42 12.20
N ASN A 644 23.33 -36.80 13.38
CA ASN A 644 24.50 -36.03 13.76
C ASN A 644 24.72 -36.12 15.29
N PRO A 645 25.77 -36.80 15.79
CA PRO A 645 26.84 -37.46 15.05
C PRO A 645 26.37 -38.64 14.19
N PHE A 646 27.14 -39.01 13.16
CA PHE A 646 26.78 -40.08 12.21
C PHE A 646 27.91 -41.09 11.99
N ASN A 647 27.56 -42.30 11.53
CA ASN A 647 28.50 -43.39 11.21
C ASN A 647 27.99 -44.28 10.07
N PRO A 648 28.70 -44.38 8.92
CA PRO A 648 29.45 -43.31 8.27
C PRO A 648 28.52 -42.44 7.39
N THR A 649 27.20 -42.65 7.45
CA THR A 649 26.23 -42.00 6.56
C THR A 649 25.35 -40.98 7.27
N THR A 650 25.18 -39.81 6.67
CA THR A 650 24.26 -38.76 7.11
C THR A 650 23.51 -38.17 5.92
N THR A 651 22.33 -37.66 6.18
CA THR A 651 21.49 -36.98 5.19
C THR A 651 21.50 -35.48 5.47
N ILE A 652 21.78 -34.69 4.44
CA ILE A 652 21.78 -33.23 4.45
C ILE A 652 20.60 -32.78 3.60
N ASN A 653 19.71 -32.00 4.22
CA ASN A 653 18.56 -31.43 3.54
C ASN A 653 18.76 -29.94 3.35
N PHE A 654 18.32 -29.41 2.21
CA PHE A 654 18.10 -27.98 2.06
C PHE A 654 16.82 -27.69 1.28
N ASP A 655 16.17 -26.58 1.57
CA ASP A 655 14.96 -26.13 0.91
C ASP A 655 15.34 -25.05 -0.12
N MET A 656 14.95 -25.23 -1.38
CA MET A 656 15.11 -24.23 -2.44
C MET A 656 13.87 -23.34 -2.47
N PRO A 657 13.93 -22.06 -2.06
CA PRO A 657 12.77 -21.16 -2.05
C PRO A 657 12.33 -20.76 -3.47
N VAL A 658 13.28 -20.77 -4.42
CA VAL A 658 13.05 -20.63 -5.86
C VAL A 658 13.96 -21.61 -6.59
N ALA A 659 13.57 -22.04 -7.80
CA ALA A 659 14.44 -22.86 -8.63
C ALA A 659 15.69 -22.07 -9.05
N GLY A 660 16.86 -22.69 -9.01
CA GLY A 660 18.11 -21.98 -9.27
C GLY A 660 19.36 -22.84 -9.07
N HIS A 661 20.52 -22.27 -9.36
CA HIS A 661 21.79 -22.97 -9.22
C HIS A 661 22.16 -23.16 -7.74
N ALA A 662 22.38 -24.41 -7.31
CA ALA A 662 22.76 -24.73 -5.94
C ALA A 662 24.09 -25.49 -5.87
N ASN A 663 24.99 -25.03 -4.99
CA ASN A 663 26.24 -25.71 -4.66
C ASN A 663 26.22 -26.16 -3.20
N LEU A 664 26.18 -27.47 -2.94
CA LEU A 664 26.34 -28.06 -1.62
C LEU A 664 27.69 -28.78 -1.54
N SER A 665 28.58 -28.27 -0.69
CA SER A 665 29.96 -28.76 -0.58
C SER A 665 30.37 -29.00 0.87
N ILE A 666 31.24 -30.00 1.09
CA ILE A 666 31.74 -30.45 2.39
C ILE A 666 33.18 -30.02 2.57
N TYR A 667 33.53 -29.50 3.74
CA TYR A 667 34.84 -28.99 4.10
C TYR A 667 35.35 -29.63 5.41
N ASN A 668 36.66 -29.77 5.53
CA ASN A 668 37.30 -30.15 6.80
C ASN A 668 37.59 -28.91 7.68
N VAL A 669 38.09 -29.13 8.90
CA VAL A 669 38.44 -28.04 9.84
C VAL A 669 39.51 -27.06 9.35
N LYS A 670 40.27 -27.42 8.30
CA LYS A 670 41.26 -26.54 7.66
C LYS A 670 40.66 -25.73 6.50
N GLY A 671 39.34 -25.82 6.28
CA GLY A 671 38.65 -25.19 5.15
C GLY A 671 38.91 -25.86 3.80
N GLN A 672 39.52 -27.05 3.77
CA GLN A 672 39.81 -27.76 2.53
C GLN A 672 38.54 -28.48 2.06
N LEU A 673 38.22 -28.35 0.77
CA LEU A 673 37.10 -29.04 0.13
C LEU A 673 37.34 -30.56 0.16
N VAL A 674 36.40 -31.29 0.76
CA VAL A 674 36.41 -32.75 0.88
C VAL A 674 35.62 -33.39 -0.26
N LYS A 675 34.39 -32.91 -0.49
CA LYS A 675 33.48 -33.44 -1.52
C LYS A 675 32.37 -32.43 -1.84
N THR A 676 31.95 -32.36 -3.09
CA THR A 676 30.75 -31.63 -3.52
C THR A 676 29.62 -32.64 -3.73
N LEU A 677 28.47 -32.39 -3.10
CA LEU A 677 27.28 -33.24 -3.18
C LEU A 677 26.34 -32.84 -4.32
N VAL A 678 26.23 -31.53 -4.57
CA VAL A 678 25.54 -30.98 -5.75
C VAL A 678 26.19 -29.67 -6.16
N ASN A 679 26.23 -29.42 -7.47
CA ASN A 679 26.64 -28.15 -8.09
C ASN A 679 25.92 -28.05 -9.44
N ASP A 680 24.61 -27.84 -9.38
CA ASP A 680 23.72 -27.86 -10.53
C ASP A 680 22.44 -27.06 -10.23
N ASN A 681 21.64 -26.78 -11.26
CA ASN A 681 20.31 -26.19 -11.10
C ASN A 681 19.40 -27.16 -10.35
N GLN A 682 18.75 -26.67 -9.29
CA GLN A 682 17.80 -27.43 -8.48
C GLN A 682 16.41 -26.81 -8.59
N PRO A 683 15.34 -27.63 -8.64
CA PRO A 683 13.98 -27.14 -8.57
C PRO A 683 13.67 -26.58 -7.17
N VAL A 684 12.60 -25.79 -7.08
CA VAL A 684 12.00 -25.33 -5.82
C VAL A 684 11.64 -26.51 -4.91
N GLY A 685 11.63 -26.28 -3.60
CA GLY A 685 11.28 -27.27 -2.58
C GLY A 685 12.47 -28.02 -1.97
N ARG A 686 12.17 -29.04 -1.15
CA ARG A 686 13.17 -29.75 -0.36
C ARG A 686 14.06 -30.66 -1.21
N ARG A 687 15.36 -30.51 -1.05
CA ARG A 687 16.41 -31.32 -1.66
C ARG A 687 17.14 -32.12 -0.59
N THR A 688 17.43 -33.37 -0.88
CA THR A 688 18.01 -34.34 0.06
C THR A 688 19.27 -34.95 -0.55
N PHE A 689 20.40 -34.82 0.13
CA PHE A 689 21.67 -35.38 -0.30
C PHE A 689 22.31 -36.22 0.80
N THR A 690 22.83 -37.38 0.44
CA THR A 690 23.46 -38.30 1.39
C THR A 690 24.98 -38.22 1.28
N TRP A 691 25.65 -38.02 2.40
CA TRP A 691 27.11 -38.16 2.50
C TRP A 691 27.48 -39.41 3.30
N ASN A 692 28.39 -40.21 2.76
CA ASN A 692 28.84 -41.48 3.32
C ASN A 692 30.25 -41.42 3.94
N GLY A 693 30.72 -40.22 4.33
CA GLY A 693 32.02 -40.06 4.97
C GLY A 693 33.22 -40.35 4.06
N THR A 694 33.10 -40.00 2.76
CA THR A 694 34.17 -40.15 1.77
C THR A 694 34.58 -38.82 1.14
N ASP A 695 35.82 -38.75 0.64
CA ASP A 695 36.32 -37.63 -0.16
C ASP A 695 35.90 -37.73 -1.65
N LYS A 696 36.39 -36.79 -2.47
CA LYS A 696 36.19 -36.74 -3.93
C LYS A 696 36.70 -37.99 -4.68
N ASP A 697 37.68 -38.72 -4.12
CA ASP A 697 38.23 -39.95 -4.71
C ASP A 697 37.56 -41.20 -4.10
N ASN A 698 36.41 -41.02 -3.42
CA ASN A 698 35.65 -42.03 -2.69
C ASN A 698 36.45 -42.75 -1.59
N ARG A 699 37.53 -42.14 -1.08
CA ARG A 699 38.30 -42.69 0.04
C ARG A 699 37.63 -42.29 1.36
N PRO A 700 37.53 -43.20 2.36
CA PRO A 700 36.97 -42.84 3.66
C PRO A 700 37.79 -41.75 4.36
N VAL A 701 37.12 -40.75 4.93
CA VAL A 701 37.79 -39.68 5.70
C VAL A 701 37.89 -40.03 7.19
N SER A 702 38.77 -39.39 7.95
CA SER A 702 38.95 -39.63 9.39
C SER A 702 37.72 -39.21 10.21
N SER A 703 37.48 -39.84 11.37
CA SER A 703 36.50 -39.32 12.34
C SER A 703 36.86 -37.89 12.75
N GLY A 704 35.86 -37.03 12.95
CA GLY A 704 36.10 -35.63 13.31
C GLY A 704 34.98 -34.68 12.89
N LEU A 705 35.25 -33.39 13.09
CA LEU A 705 34.35 -32.29 12.72
C LEU A 705 34.49 -31.95 11.24
N TYR A 706 33.36 -31.81 10.57
CA TYR A 706 33.25 -31.35 9.19
C TYR A 706 32.22 -30.24 9.10
N PHE A 707 32.30 -29.46 8.02
CA PHE A 707 31.33 -28.42 7.68
C PHE A 707 30.72 -28.74 6.33
N TYR A 708 29.45 -28.41 6.13
CA TYR A 708 28.82 -28.41 4.82
C TYR A 708 28.23 -27.03 4.58
N ARG A 709 28.39 -26.54 3.35
CA ARG A 709 28.02 -25.21 2.91
C ARG A 709 27.14 -25.29 1.68
N LEU A 710 26.03 -24.58 1.72
CA LEU A 710 25.14 -24.36 0.60
C LEU A 710 25.34 -22.94 0.08
N THR A 711 25.49 -22.79 -1.23
CA THR A 711 25.39 -21.51 -1.93
C THR A 711 24.30 -21.64 -3.00
N ALA A 712 23.22 -20.88 -2.86
CA ALA A 712 22.08 -20.89 -3.78
C ALA A 712 21.29 -19.59 -3.65
N ASN A 713 20.70 -19.10 -4.74
CA ASN A 713 19.79 -17.94 -4.76
C ASN A 713 20.34 -16.70 -4.02
N GLY A 714 21.61 -16.35 -4.26
CA GLY A 714 22.28 -15.21 -3.60
C GLY A 714 22.68 -15.45 -2.14
N SER A 715 22.24 -16.53 -1.51
CA SER A 715 22.48 -16.87 -0.10
C SER A 715 23.59 -17.91 0.08
N THR A 716 24.35 -17.80 1.17
CA THR A 716 25.36 -18.80 1.57
C THR A 716 25.21 -19.19 3.03
N GLU A 717 24.88 -20.46 3.28
CA GLU A 717 24.66 -21.02 4.62
C GLU A 717 25.66 -22.13 4.91
N THR A 718 26.16 -22.21 6.14
CA THR A 718 27.12 -23.26 6.57
C THR A 718 26.69 -23.88 7.89
N LYS A 719 26.72 -25.21 7.98
CA LYS A 719 26.47 -25.96 9.22
C LYS A 719 27.56 -26.99 9.47
N LYS A 720 27.69 -27.42 10.73
CA LYS A 720 28.70 -28.38 11.19
C LYS A 720 28.11 -29.78 11.38
N MET A 721 28.91 -30.80 11.18
CA MET A 721 28.57 -32.22 11.37
C MET A 721 29.73 -33.00 11.98
N MET A 722 29.42 -34.05 12.74
CA MET A 722 30.40 -34.89 13.43
C MET A 722 30.35 -36.33 12.91
N LEU A 723 31.44 -36.77 12.28
CA LEU A 723 31.63 -38.16 11.86
C LEU A 723 32.26 -38.95 13.00
N ILE A 724 31.60 -40.02 13.43
CA ILE A 724 32.12 -41.02 14.37
C ILE A 724 32.26 -42.32 13.58
N LYS A 725 33.40 -42.99 13.69
CA LYS A 725 33.63 -44.32 13.14
C LYS A 725 33.72 -45.33 14.25
#